data_AF-A0A2C9VV46-F1
#
_entry.id   AF-A0A2C9VV46-F1
#
_cell.length_a   1.000
_cell.length_b   1.000
_cell.length_c   1.000
_cell.angle_alpha   90.00
_cell.angle_beta   90.00
_cell.angle_gamma   90.00
#
_symmetry.space_group_name_H-M   'P 1'
#
loop_
_entity.id
_entity.type
_entity.pdbx_description
1 polymer ?
#
loop_
_entity_poly.entity_id
_entity_poly.type
_entity_poly.pdbx_seq_one_letter_code
_entity_poly.pdbx_strand_id
1 'polypeptide(L)'
;MATRDSETSRESMSQGEDDTVYVALGKDVEQQKLTLLWALENFPGKKFCILHVHQPSKTIPCVGGNFLANRVDQQELKEFQELERKIMHRILEYYLLLCHQVEVQAEKLCIEMDDTGKGIVELAYQHGIKKLVMGAAADKRYSEDMADLKSRKAKYVQQRIPLCCQVWYVCKGYLVHTGEGELTCSSANALGHHDSASSERIDETGLELELCEVPQSEEDIHLHNPDALESSTNQLYEQLEQALMEAEKFKREAFEESLKHWEAEKIAIKAIRRAKALESLYAKELKLRKESEEALVKEKEDHQRTKKQWDEDRLITMDQRLLQQIQSSNFDNKIKEMNDEILTAVEQCKEYKKERDELELERDIVLKIAEEISKFQAGDLEIDIALKIAEELSKRQAEDASAIHMGQFLSVFSLSEIKEATRNFDPSFKIGEGGYGSIYKGVLRYTPVAIKVLNPDSMQGPLEFKQEVEMLSKLRHPNLVILIGACLEAFALIYEYLPNGSLEDRLSCKDNSSPLPWQARIRIATELCSVLIFLHSSNPHSIVHGDLKPGNILLDAKLACKLSDFGICRALSLQENSRNRTLYHKTDPKGTFLYLDPYFLATGELSPKSDTYSFGVILLQLLTGRSAFGIVKQIGDALDEGTLSSFLDPLAGDWPFVQAKQLARLALRCCSMNRNSRPDLAIEAWRVLEPMRASCGDSSSLQFSSLWRQQSPSYFLCPILQEMMRDPHVAADGFTYEAEALIGWLESGHNTSPMTNLELQHFNLVPNHSLRSAIQEWQQFSRSS
;
A
#
# COMPACT_ATOMS: atom_id res chain seq x y z
N MET A 1 55.06 -39.08 -17.65
CA MET A 1 53.70 -38.78 -18.15
C MET A 1 52.83 -38.60 -16.91
N ALA A 2 52.74 -37.37 -16.38
CA ALA A 2 51.88 -36.28 -16.87
C ALA A 2 50.42 -36.56 -16.44
N THR A 3 49.63 -35.68 -15.80
CA THR A 3 49.71 -34.26 -15.35
C THR A 3 48.30 -33.94 -14.79
N ARG A 4 48.13 -33.20 -13.68
CA ARG A 4 47.88 -31.72 -13.55
C ARG A 4 46.65 -31.21 -14.30
N ASP A 5 45.88 -30.19 -13.93
CA ASP A 5 45.71 -29.19 -12.84
C ASP A 5 44.25 -28.66 -13.05
N SER A 6 43.51 -27.99 -12.15
CA SER A 6 43.59 -26.57 -11.70
C SER A 6 42.22 -26.28 -11.03
N GLU A 7 42.01 -25.80 -9.80
CA GLU A 7 42.43 -24.56 -9.10
C GLU A 7 42.36 -23.27 -9.94
N THR A 8 41.93 -22.16 -9.31
CA THR A 8 41.62 -20.79 -9.82
C THR A 8 40.23 -20.63 -10.47
N SER A 9 39.34 -19.79 -9.94
CA SER A 9 39.48 -18.33 -9.83
C SER A 9 39.03 -17.75 -8.48
N ARG A 10 39.99 -17.64 -7.54
CA ARG A 10 40.19 -16.42 -6.77
C ARG A 10 41.14 -15.53 -7.58
N GLU A 11 41.06 -14.22 -7.34
CA GLU A 11 41.81 -13.11 -7.95
C GLU A 11 41.14 -12.46 -9.17
N SER A 12 40.52 -11.30 -8.96
CA SER A 12 41.21 -10.00 -9.12
C SER A 12 40.25 -8.84 -8.87
N MET A 13 40.25 -8.26 -7.67
CA MET A 13 39.87 -6.86 -7.48
C MET A 13 40.80 -6.26 -6.43
N SER A 14 42.06 -6.09 -6.82
CA SER A 14 42.93 -5.11 -6.21
C SER A 14 42.47 -3.71 -6.67
N GLN A 15 42.25 -2.85 -5.68
CA GLN A 15 42.28 -1.38 -5.79
C GLN A 15 41.20 -0.72 -6.67
N GLY A 16 39.99 -0.63 -6.14
CA GLY A 16 39.12 0.52 -6.35
C GLY A 16 38.76 1.08 -4.99
N GLU A 17 39.12 2.33 -4.70
CA GLU A 17 38.70 3.00 -3.47
C GLU A 17 37.18 2.89 -3.29
N ASP A 18 36.77 2.43 -2.11
CA ASP A 18 35.41 2.05 -1.74
C ASP A 18 34.40 3.21 -1.91
N ASP A 19 33.68 3.19 -3.03
CA ASP A 19 32.81 4.28 -3.50
C ASP A 19 31.31 3.94 -3.38
N THR A 20 30.97 2.99 -2.51
CA THR A 20 29.59 2.52 -2.30
C THR A 20 28.88 3.35 -1.24
N VAL A 21 27.66 3.79 -1.53
CA VAL A 21 26.77 4.49 -0.60
C VAL A 21 25.75 3.49 -0.05
N TYR A 22 25.75 3.32 1.27
CA TYR A 22 24.82 2.42 1.95
C TYR A 22 23.59 3.20 2.41
N VAL A 23 22.39 2.67 2.18
CA VAL A 23 21.13 3.33 2.54
C VAL A 23 20.31 2.41 3.44
N ALA A 24 20.10 2.79 4.70
CA ALA A 24 19.32 2.02 5.66
C ALA A 24 17.82 2.27 5.50
N LEU A 25 17.12 1.25 5.00
CA LEU A 25 15.68 1.25 4.74
C LEU A 25 14.99 0.13 5.54
N GLY A 26 13.91 0.47 6.24
CA GLY A 26 12.99 -0.42 6.95
C GLY A 26 11.73 -0.82 6.15
N LYS A 27 10.63 -1.08 6.87
CA LYS A 27 9.36 -1.60 6.31
C LYS A 27 8.41 -0.49 5.79
N ASP A 28 8.62 0.77 6.17
CA ASP A 28 7.75 1.89 5.78
C ASP A 28 8.18 2.47 4.43
N VAL A 29 7.53 1.99 3.36
CA VAL A 29 7.97 2.23 1.98
C VAL A 29 7.91 3.71 1.59
N GLU A 30 6.86 4.44 2.01
CA GLU A 30 6.58 5.79 1.53
C GLU A 30 7.59 6.81 2.03
N GLN A 31 7.91 6.79 3.33
CA GLN A 31 8.86 7.75 3.90
C GLN A 31 10.28 7.44 3.47
N GLN A 32 10.60 6.16 3.39
CA GLN A 32 11.96 5.71 3.12
C GLN A 32 12.27 5.75 1.63
N LYS A 33 11.25 5.74 0.77
CA LYS A 33 11.40 6.12 -0.63
C LYS A 33 11.98 7.53 -0.76
N LEU A 34 11.53 8.50 0.05
CA LEU A 34 12.10 9.85 0.03
C LEU A 34 13.55 9.87 0.51
N THR A 35 13.90 9.05 1.50
CA THR A 35 15.30 8.86 1.93
C THR A 35 16.17 8.27 0.81
N LEU A 36 15.66 7.27 0.09
CA LEU A 36 16.37 6.66 -1.03
C LEU A 36 16.54 7.63 -2.21
N LEU A 37 15.46 8.36 -2.58
CA LEU A 37 15.51 9.37 -3.65
C LEU A 37 16.51 10.47 -3.32
N TRP A 38 16.49 10.98 -2.08
CA TRP A 38 17.48 11.96 -1.63
C TRP A 38 18.91 11.41 -1.77
N ALA A 39 19.16 10.16 -1.40
CA ALA A 39 20.48 9.56 -1.54
C ALA A 39 20.92 9.45 -3.02
N LEU A 40 20.03 9.02 -3.90
CA LEU A 40 20.29 8.90 -5.35
C LEU A 40 20.60 10.26 -5.99
N GLU A 41 19.89 11.31 -5.57
CA GLU A 41 20.11 12.68 -6.06
C GLU A 41 21.42 13.31 -5.57
N ASN A 42 21.84 13.00 -4.33
CA ASN A 42 23.02 13.62 -3.70
C ASN A 42 24.33 12.85 -3.93
N PHE A 43 24.28 11.62 -4.42
CA PHE A 43 25.45 10.80 -4.73
C PHE A 43 25.43 10.25 -6.17
N PRO A 44 25.46 11.13 -7.19
CA PRO A 44 25.41 10.71 -8.60
C PRO A 44 26.66 9.91 -8.99
N GLY A 45 26.46 8.85 -9.80
CA GLY A 45 27.54 8.02 -10.32
C GLY A 45 28.17 7.05 -9.31
N LYS A 46 27.62 6.95 -8.09
CA LYS A 46 28.06 6.03 -7.04
C LYS A 46 27.30 4.70 -7.11
N LYS A 47 27.92 3.64 -6.59
CA LYS A 47 27.23 2.36 -6.36
C LYS A 47 26.41 2.43 -5.08
N PHE A 48 25.27 1.76 -5.03
CA PHE A 48 24.40 1.77 -3.87
C PHE A 48 24.26 0.39 -3.24
N CYS A 49 24.09 0.35 -1.92
CA CYS A 49 23.72 -0.86 -1.21
C CYS A 49 22.57 -0.56 -0.25
N ILE A 50 21.45 -1.24 -0.44
CA ILE A 50 20.27 -1.12 0.43
C ILE A 50 20.50 -2.00 1.66
N LEU A 51 20.58 -1.37 2.81
CA LEU A 51 20.70 -2.03 4.10
C LEU A 51 19.32 -2.22 4.73
N HIS A 52 19.03 -3.44 5.18
CA HIS A 52 17.84 -3.73 5.97
C HIS A 52 18.18 -4.57 7.20
N VAL A 53 17.66 -4.18 8.34
CA VAL A 53 17.69 -5.02 9.55
C VAL A 53 16.28 -5.53 9.78
N HIS A 54 16.07 -6.80 9.47
CA HIS A 54 14.82 -7.48 9.72
C HIS A 54 14.66 -7.72 11.22
N GLN A 55 13.66 -7.09 11.81
CA GLN A 55 13.23 -7.38 13.17
C GLN A 55 12.02 -8.31 13.09
N PRO A 56 12.17 -9.61 13.41
CA PRO A 56 11.05 -10.55 13.44
C PRO A 56 10.02 -10.07 14.45
N SER A 57 8.75 -10.08 14.07
CA SER A 57 7.72 -9.64 15.00
C SER A 57 7.60 -10.65 16.14
N LYS A 58 7.76 -10.16 17.37
CA LYS A 58 7.58 -10.95 18.61
C LYS A 58 6.11 -11.21 18.93
N THR A 59 5.23 -10.68 18.09
CA THR A 59 3.79 -10.77 18.23
C THR A 59 3.12 -10.97 16.88
N ILE A 60 2.08 -11.79 16.82
CA ILE A 60 1.25 -11.94 15.62
C ILE A 60 0.11 -10.93 15.72
N PRO A 61 -0.04 -10.01 14.75
CA PRO A 61 -1.18 -9.11 14.71
C PRO A 61 -2.46 -9.91 14.45
N CYS A 62 -3.37 -9.93 15.42
CA CYS A 62 -4.71 -10.50 15.28
C CYS A 62 -5.75 -9.43 15.65
N VAL A 63 -7.01 -9.71 15.36
CA VAL A 63 -8.13 -8.86 15.77
C VAL A 63 -8.16 -8.70 17.29
N GLY A 64 -8.16 -7.45 17.78
CA GLY A 64 -8.19 -7.13 19.23
C GLY A 64 -6.82 -6.97 19.89
N GLY A 65 -5.71 -7.14 19.17
CA GLY A 65 -4.37 -6.85 19.66
C GLY A 65 -3.29 -7.81 19.17
N ASN A 66 -2.05 -7.50 19.53
CA ASN A 66 -0.86 -8.30 19.23
C ASN A 66 -0.77 -9.52 20.16
N PHE A 67 -0.90 -10.74 19.64
CA PHE A 67 -0.69 -11.96 20.44
C PHE A 67 0.80 -12.18 20.67
N LEU A 68 1.20 -12.46 21.91
CA LEU A 68 2.57 -12.85 22.24
C LEU A 68 2.91 -14.20 21.59
N ALA A 69 4.08 -14.28 20.92
CA ALA A 69 4.58 -15.47 20.23
C ALA A 69 4.59 -16.76 21.08
N ASN A 70 4.55 -16.66 22.41
CA ASN A 70 4.54 -17.80 23.34
C ASN A 70 3.18 -18.49 23.49
N ARG A 71 2.10 -17.99 22.88
CA ARG A 71 0.74 -18.56 22.97
C ARG A 71 0.20 -19.13 21.65
N VAL A 72 1.02 -19.10 20.60
CA VAL A 72 0.68 -19.55 19.25
C VAL A 72 1.43 -20.85 18.98
N ASP A 73 0.87 -21.73 18.16
CA ASP A 73 1.56 -22.96 17.75
C ASP A 73 2.92 -22.64 17.11
N GLN A 74 3.95 -23.43 17.43
CA GLN A 74 5.33 -23.15 16.98
C GLN A 74 5.46 -23.22 15.45
N GLN A 75 4.61 -23.99 14.77
CA GLN A 75 4.60 -24.06 13.32
C GLN A 75 3.97 -22.79 12.71
N GLU A 76 2.89 -22.29 13.31
CA GLU A 76 2.21 -21.06 12.90
C GLU A 76 3.12 -19.83 13.00
N LEU A 77 3.89 -19.74 14.08
CA LEU A 77 4.88 -18.66 14.27
C LEU A 77 6.00 -18.71 13.20
N LYS A 78 6.47 -19.91 12.85
CA LYS A 78 7.54 -20.08 11.85
C LYS A 78 7.11 -19.64 10.46
N GLU A 79 5.90 -20.00 10.02
CA GLU A 79 5.46 -19.57 8.69
C GLU A 79 5.03 -18.10 8.66
N PHE A 80 4.57 -17.54 9.79
CA PHE A 80 4.39 -16.09 9.94
C PHE A 80 5.72 -15.34 9.73
N GLN A 81 6.78 -15.79 10.40
CA GLN A 81 8.13 -15.23 10.23
C GLN A 81 8.63 -15.40 8.78
N GLU A 82 8.30 -16.53 8.14
CA GLU A 82 8.62 -16.76 6.73
C GLU A 82 7.84 -15.83 5.79
N LEU A 83 6.57 -15.52 6.09
CA LEU A 83 5.80 -14.53 5.35
C LEU A 83 6.35 -13.12 5.55
N GLU A 84 6.69 -12.74 6.78
CA GLU A 84 7.36 -11.47 7.07
C GLU A 84 8.66 -11.33 6.26
N ARG A 85 9.45 -12.41 6.18
CA ARG A 85 10.67 -12.47 5.37
C ARG A 85 10.37 -12.32 3.87
N LYS A 86 9.31 -12.94 3.36
CA LYS A 86 8.87 -12.77 1.95
C LYS A 86 8.39 -11.35 1.65
N ILE A 87 7.62 -10.73 2.54
CA ILE A 87 7.19 -9.33 2.41
C ILE A 87 8.41 -8.41 2.39
N MET A 88 9.35 -8.65 3.31
CA MET A 88 10.62 -7.92 3.37
C MET A 88 11.40 -8.05 2.06
N HIS A 89 11.52 -9.26 1.49
CA HIS A 89 12.24 -9.46 0.24
C HIS A 89 11.65 -8.64 -0.92
N ARG A 90 10.32 -8.52 -0.97
CA ARG A 90 9.64 -7.70 -1.98
C ARG A 90 9.84 -6.21 -1.78
N ILE A 91 9.82 -5.73 -0.53
CA ILE A 91 10.12 -4.33 -0.23
C ILE A 91 11.54 -3.99 -0.72
N LEU A 92 12.50 -4.88 -0.45
CA LEU A 92 13.88 -4.72 -0.95
C LEU A 92 13.96 -4.76 -2.48
N GLU A 93 13.24 -5.66 -3.13
CA GLU A 93 13.17 -5.71 -4.60
C GLU A 93 12.55 -4.45 -5.19
N TYR A 94 11.52 -3.90 -4.56
CA TYR A 94 10.91 -2.63 -4.96
C TYR A 94 11.93 -1.47 -4.89
N TYR A 95 12.73 -1.39 -3.83
CA TYR A 95 13.80 -0.39 -3.75
C TYR A 95 14.89 -0.59 -4.81
N LEU A 96 15.28 -1.83 -5.09
CA LEU A 96 16.22 -2.14 -6.18
C LEU A 96 15.66 -1.72 -7.55
N LEU A 97 14.37 -1.93 -7.77
CA LEU A 97 13.67 -1.46 -8.97
C LEU A 97 13.70 0.06 -9.09
N LEU A 98 13.50 0.80 -8.00
CA LEU A 98 13.62 2.26 -8.00
C LEU A 98 15.04 2.72 -8.37
N CYS A 99 16.07 2.05 -7.85
CA CYS A 99 17.46 2.32 -8.25
C CYS A 99 17.70 2.02 -9.74
N HIS A 100 17.14 0.92 -10.25
CA HIS A 100 17.27 0.56 -11.65
C HIS A 100 16.57 1.55 -12.59
N GLN A 101 15.42 2.11 -12.18
CA GLN A 101 14.69 3.13 -12.96
C GLN A 101 15.48 4.43 -13.17
N VAL A 102 16.44 4.72 -12.27
CA VAL A 102 17.36 5.87 -12.40
C VAL A 102 18.74 5.43 -12.91
N GLU A 103 18.84 4.24 -13.51
CA GLU A 103 20.05 3.67 -14.10
C GLU A 103 21.23 3.49 -13.13
N VAL A 104 20.94 3.28 -11.83
CA VAL A 104 21.95 3.07 -10.78
C VAL A 104 22.05 1.60 -10.40
N GLN A 105 23.27 1.07 -10.37
CA GLN A 105 23.53 -0.28 -9.86
C GLN A 105 23.44 -0.31 -8.32
N ALA A 106 22.50 -1.10 -7.82
CA ALA A 106 22.28 -1.28 -6.38
C ALA A 106 22.28 -2.77 -5.98
N GLU A 107 22.82 -3.06 -4.80
CA GLU A 107 22.78 -4.37 -4.15
C GLU A 107 21.96 -4.30 -2.85
N LYS A 108 21.65 -5.44 -2.24
CA LYS A 108 20.93 -5.49 -0.95
C LYS A 108 21.71 -6.30 0.08
N LEU A 109 21.71 -5.81 1.32
CA LEU A 109 22.29 -6.46 2.48
C LEU A 109 21.24 -6.54 3.59
N CYS A 110 20.97 -7.74 4.09
CA CYS A 110 19.94 -7.97 5.10
C CYS A 110 20.49 -8.84 6.24
N ILE A 111 20.21 -8.45 7.47
CA ILE A 111 20.42 -9.28 8.66
C ILE A 111 19.16 -9.35 9.51
N GLU A 112 19.04 -10.40 10.31
CA GLU A 112 17.95 -10.57 11.27
C GLU A 112 18.45 -10.22 12.68
N MET A 113 17.87 -9.18 13.30
CA MET A 113 18.23 -8.75 14.65
C MET A 113 17.05 -8.14 15.42
N ASP A 114 17.04 -8.37 16.74
CA ASP A 114 16.03 -7.86 17.67
C ASP A 114 15.99 -6.33 17.79
N ASP A 115 17.09 -5.65 17.45
CA ASP A 115 17.23 -4.20 17.53
C ASP A 115 17.80 -3.66 16.22
N THR A 116 17.01 -2.86 15.50
CA THR A 116 17.39 -2.27 14.21
C THR A 116 18.65 -1.38 14.33
N GLY A 117 18.78 -0.60 15.40
CA GLY A 117 19.91 0.31 15.57
C GLY A 117 21.22 -0.45 15.80
N LYS A 118 21.18 -1.49 16.61
CA LYS A 118 22.32 -2.41 16.80
C LYS A 118 22.69 -3.11 15.49
N GLY A 119 21.71 -3.58 14.73
CA GLY A 119 21.97 -4.24 13.46
C GLY A 119 22.62 -3.33 12.42
N ILE A 120 22.22 -2.06 12.34
CA ILE A 120 22.86 -1.10 11.43
C ILE A 120 24.33 -0.89 11.81
N VAL A 121 24.63 -0.77 13.11
CA VAL A 121 26.00 -0.62 13.60
C VAL A 121 26.82 -1.89 13.32
N GLU A 122 26.27 -3.07 13.58
CA GLU A 122 26.92 -4.35 13.29
C GLU A 122 27.28 -4.48 11.80
N LEU A 123 26.34 -4.16 10.91
CA LEU A 123 26.58 -4.15 9.47
C LEU A 123 27.69 -3.17 9.08
N ALA A 124 27.73 -2.01 9.72
CA ALA A 124 28.76 -1.01 9.47
C ALA A 124 30.16 -1.50 9.86
N TYR A 125 30.29 -2.20 11.00
CA TYR A 125 31.56 -2.82 11.39
C TYR A 125 31.94 -3.98 10.47
N GLN A 126 31.03 -4.91 10.20
CA GLN A 126 31.31 -6.13 9.43
C GLN A 126 31.69 -5.84 7.98
N HIS A 127 31.06 -4.84 7.37
CA HIS A 127 31.28 -4.49 5.96
C HIS A 127 32.16 -3.25 5.76
N GLY A 128 32.73 -2.70 6.83
CA GLY A 128 33.62 -1.54 6.75
C GLY A 128 32.95 -0.31 6.12
N ILE A 129 31.68 -0.07 6.42
CA ILE A 129 30.86 0.95 5.74
C ILE A 129 31.44 2.34 6.00
N LYS A 130 31.71 3.07 4.92
CA LYS A 130 32.24 4.45 4.97
C LYS A 130 31.19 5.54 4.77
N LYS A 131 30.11 5.24 4.05
CA LYS A 131 29.05 6.20 3.72
C LYS A 131 27.68 5.59 4.00
N LEU A 132 26.94 6.14 4.96
CA LEU A 132 25.63 5.63 5.39
C LEU A 132 24.56 6.73 5.34
N VAL A 133 23.45 6.48 4.65
CA VAL A 133 22.26 7.34 4.65
C VAL A 133 21.15 6.65 5.44
N MET A 134 20.52 7.35 6.39
CA MET A 134 19.42 6.79 7.18
C MET A 134 18.39 7.83 7.63
N GLY A 135 17.25 7.39 8.17
CA GLY A 135 16.18 8.26 8.66
C GLY A 135 16.48 8.98 9.99
N ALA A 136 16.20 10.28 10.08
CA ALA A 136 16.46 11.11 11.27
C ALA A 136 15.35 11.06 12.37
N ALA A 137 14.11 10.74 11.97
CA ALA A 137 12.92 10.80 12.83
C ALA A 137 12.00 9.57 12.63
N ALA A 138 11.06 9.39 13.55
CA ALA A 138 9.85 8.59 13.32
C ALA A 138 8.70 9.60 13.09
N ASP A 139 7.78 9.32 12.19
CA ASP A 139 6.97 10.31 11.44
C ASP A 139 6.14 11.27 12.26
N LYS A 140 5.76 10.84 13.47
CA LYS A 140 4.98 11.66 14.40
C LYS A 140 5.79 12.75 15.11
N ARG A 141 7.11 12.86 14.86
CA ARG A 141 8.01 13.79 15.57
C ARG A 141 8.76 14.79 14.68
N TYR A 142 8.44 14.86 13.39
CA TYR A 142 9.05 15.81 12.47
C TYR A 142 8.46 17.23 12.63
N SER A 143 9.33 18.24 12.54
CA SER A 143 9.02 19.67 12.47
C SER A 143 9.94 20.27 11.41
N GLU A 144 9.51 21.28 10.66
CA GLU A 144 10.32 21.90 9.61
C GLU A 144 11.61 22.54 10.16
N ASP A 145 11.59 23.06 11.39
CA ASP A 145 12.74 23.65 12.10
C ASP A 145 13.67 22.64 12.81
N MET A 146 13.67 21.38 12.39
CA MET A 146 14.38 20.32 13.11
C MET A 146 15.88 20.30 12.77
N ALA A 147 16.72 20.68 13.74
CA ALA A 147 18.19 20.58 13.65
C ALA A 147 18.79 19.33 14.35
N ASP A 148 18.01 18.68 15.24
CA ASP A 148 18.48 17.56 16.08
C ASP A 148 17.82 16.23 15.72
N LEU A 149 18.52 15.11 15.96
CA LEU A 149 17.95 13.76 15.80
C LEU A 149 16.87 13.48 16.85
N LYS A 150 15.68 13.02 16.42
CA LYS A 150 14.57 12.62 17.32
C LYS A 150 14.27 11.12 17.32
N SER A 151 14.87 10.35 16.42
CA SER A 151 14.77 8.90 16.43
C SER A 151 15.72 8.29 17.46
N ARG A 152 15.21 7.43 18.35
CA ARG A 152 16.03 6.63 19.29
C ARG A 152 17.05 5.77 18.54
N LYS A 153 16.67 5.24 17.37
CA LYS A 153 17.55 4.45 16.49
C LYS A 153 18.66 5.32 15.90
N ALA A 154 18.32 6.51 15.40
CA ALA A 154 19.30 7.45 14.83
C ALA A 154 20.31 7.92 15.88
N LYS A 155 19.85 8.27 17.09
CA LYS A 155 20.74 8.62 18.21
C LYS A 155 21.68 7.47 18.59
N TYR A 156 21.15 6.24 18.61
CA TYR A 156 21.97 5.06 18.91
C TYR A 156 23.06 4.83 17.86
N VAL A 157 22.69 4.92 16.57
CA VAL A 157 23.66 4.80 15.47
C VAL A 157 24.71 5.90 15.55
N GLN A 158 24.32 7.16 15.74
CA GLN A 158 25.24 8.29 15.86
C GLN A 158 26.32 8.06 16.93
N GLN A 159 25.93 7.54 18.10
CA GLN A 159 26.84 7.32 19.23
C GLN A 159 27.79 6.12 19.04
N ARG A 160 27.47 5.18 18.14
CA ARG A 160 28.14 3.85 18.11
C ARG A 160 28.63 3.40 16.75
N ILE A 161 28.34 4.15 15.70
CA ILE A 161 28.85 3.92 14.35
C ILE A 161 30.38 4.09 14.33
N PRO A 162 31.13 3.35 13.49
CA PRO A 162 32.58 3.51 13.39
C PRO A 162 33.00 4.93 12.99
N LEU A 163 34.12 5.43 13.52
CA LEU A 163 34.72 6.73 13.17
C LEU A 163 34.96 6.90 11.66
N CYS A 164 35.22 5.80 10.94
CA CYS A 164 35.44 5.82 9.50
C CYS A 164 34.15 5.93 8.67
N CYS A 165 32.98 5.95 9.32
CA CYS A 165 31.68 6.02 8.67
C CYS A 165 31.07 7.42 8.81
N GLN A 166 30.87 8.08 7.68
CA GLN A 166 30.09 9.30 7.60
C GLN A 166 28.60 8.96 7.44
N VAL A 167 27.75 9.57 8.27
CA VAL A 167 26.30 9.30 8.31
C VAL A 167 25.49 10.54 7.95
N TRP A 168 24.59 10.41 6.97
CA TRP A 168 23.60 11.43 6.61
C TRP A 168 22.22 11.04 7.12
N TYR A 169 21.64 11.90 7.96
CA TYR A 169 20.32 11.72 8.54
C TYR A 169 19.29 12.53 7.77
N VAL A 170 18.34 11.84 7.13
CA VAL A 170 17.34 12.44 6.22
C VAL A 170 15.95 12.31 6.82
N CYS A 171 15.10 13.31 6.63
CA CYS A 171 13.68 13.22 6.96
C CYS A 171 12.84 13.94 5.90
N LYS A 172 11.79 13.28 5.40
CA LYS A 172 10.90 13.79 4.33
C LYS A 172 11.64 14.31 3.08
N GLY A 173 12.79 13.72 2.74
CA GLY A 173 13.60 14.14 1.59
C GLY A 173 14.53 15.33 1.86
N TYR A 174 14.69 15.75 3.12
CA TYR A 174 15.61 16.82 3.51
C TYR A 174 16.71 16.30 4.43
N LEU A 175 17.93 16.79 4.25
CA LEU A 175 19.06 16.52 5.14
C LEU A 175 18.83 17.26 6.47
N VAL A 176 18.81 16.52 7.58
CA VAL A 176 18.61 17.05 8.93
C VAL A 176 19.95 17.23 9.63
N HIS A 177 20.83 16.24 9.54
CA HIS A 177 22.09 16.22 10.26
C HIS A 177 23.12 15.34 9.56
N THR A 178 24.39 15.67 9.69
CA THR A 178 25.53 14.82 9.29
C THR A 178 26.39 14.54 10.51
N GLY A 179 26.71 13.28 10.76
CA GLY A 179 27.56 12.88 11.89
C GLY A 179 28.68 11.93 11.47
N GLU A 180 29.78 11.98 12.21
CA GLU A 180 30.87 11.00 12.17
C GLU A 180 30.80 10.14 13.45
N GLY A 181 31.26 8.89 13.39
CA GLY A 181 31.27 8.00 14.55
C GLY A 181 32.17 8.50 15.68
N GLU A 182 31.96 8.04 16.91
CA GLU A 182 32.79 8.42 18.08
C GLU A 182 33.84 7.36 18.47
N LEU A 183 33.81 6.17 17.84
CA LEU A 183 34.62 5.00 18.22
C LEU A 183 35.60 4.56 17.13
N THR A 184 36.87 4.33 17.50
CA THR A 184 37.95 4.01 16.55
C THR A 184 37.80 2.61 15.97
N CYS A 185 38.00 2.49 14.66
CA CYS A 185 37.95 1.23 13.90
C CYS A 185 39.24 0.41 14.13
N SER A 186 39.55 0.11 15.39
CA SER A 186 40.70 -0.71 15.79
C SER A 186 40.64 -1.04 17.28
N SER A 187 39.65 -1.82 17.71
CA SER A 187 39.67 -2.48 19.03
C SER A 187 38.75 -3.70 19.09
N ALA A 188 38.97 -4.63 18.17
CA ALA A 188 38.57 -6.02 18.35
C ALA A 188 39.83 -6.90 18.22
N ASN A 189 40.79 -6.70 19.13
CA ASN A 189 41.78 -7.67 19.61
C ASN A 189 42.85 -6.95 20.47
N ALA A 190 43.28 -7.60 21.56
CA ALA A 190 44.34 -7.22 22.51
C ALA A 190 43.92 -6.42 23.78
N LEU A 191 43.36 -7.14 24.75
CA LEU A 191 43.69 -6.93 26.17
C LEU A 191 44.93 -7.77 26.46
N GLY A 192 46.10 -7.14 26.63
CA GLY A 192 47.31 -7.83 27.08
C GLY A 192 48.63 -7.13 26.76
N HIS A 193 49.25 -6.59 27.82
CA HIS A 193 50.70 -6.32 28.01
C HIS A 193 51.39 -5.12 27.32
N HIS A 194 51.74 -4.17 28.19
CA HIS A 194 53.05 -3.54 28.45
C HIS A 194 54.00 -3.10 27.31
N ASP A 195 54.37 -1.82 27.48
CA ASP A 195 55.70 -1.19 27.32
C ASP A 195 56.22 -0.67 25.96
N SER A 196 56.46 0.66 26.01
CA SER A 196 57.66 1.41 25.57
C SER A 196 57.83 1.87 24.11
N ALA A 197 57.77 3.21 24.00
CA ALA A 197 58.78 4.14 23.48
C ALA A 197 59.24 4.19 21.99
N SER A 198 59.56 5.44 21.62
CA SER A 198 60.45 5.98 20.56
C SER A 198 59.98 6.15 19.10
N SER A 199 59.67 7.42 18.78
CA SER A 199 60.25 8.30 17.73
C SER A 199 61.28 7.70 16.75
N GLU A 200 61.10 7.92 15.44
CA GLU A 200 61.90 8.86 14.60
C GLU A 200 61.50 8.81 13.10
N ARG A 201 62.06 9.78 12.35
CA ARG A 201 61.62 10.35 11.06
C ARG A 201 62.60 10.04 9.90
N ILE A 202 62.07 10.16 8.66
CA ILE A 202 62.70 10.67 7.40
C ILE A 202 63.80 9.78 6.74
N ASP A 203 63.68 9.41 5.45
CA ASP A 203 64.05 10.18 4.24
C ASP A 203 63.82 9.40 2.92
N GLU A 204 63.53 10.14 1.84
CA GLU A 204 63.53 9.71 0.42
C GLU A 204 64.44 10.66 -0.37
N THR A 205 65.31 10.15 -1.26
CA THR A 205 65.54 10.62 -2.66
C THR A 205 66.83 10.04 -3.28
N GLY A 206 66.78 9.73 -4.58
CA GLY A 206 67.88 9.48 -5.52
C GLY A 206 67.38 9.78 -6.94
N LEU A 207 68.12 9.84 -8.04
CA LEU A 207 69.54 9.84 -8.40
C LEU A 207 69.54 10.13 -9.93
N GLU A 208 70.42 10.98 -10.46
CA GLU A 208 70.61 11.21 -11.92
C GLU A 208 72.03 10.80 -12.38
N LEU A 209 72.18 10.41 -13.65
CA LEU A 209 73.39 9.87 -14.30
C LEU A 209 73.77 10.70 -15.54
N GLU A 210 75.06 10.97 -15.75
CA GLU A 210 75.62 11.66 -16.94
C GLU A 210 76.91 10.95 -17.48
N LEU A 211 77.23 11.22 -18.75
CA LEU A 211 78.15 10.51 -19.69
C LEU A 211 79.66 10.86 -19.58
N CYS A 212 80.53 10.01 -20.16
CA CYS A 212 82.00 10.15 -20.24
C CYS A 212 82.55 10.44 -21.66
N GLU A 213 83.69 11.14 -21.75
CA GLU A 213 84.59 11.32 -22.93
C GLU A 213 86.03 10.81 -22.62
N VAL A 214 86.83 10.48 -23.64
CA VAL A 214 88.25 10.02 -23.56
C VAL A 214 89.10 10.64 -24.72
N PRO A 215 90.44 10.89 -24.56
CA PRO A 215 91.21 11.88 -25.34
C PRO A 215 92.26 11.35 -26.36
N GLN A 216 92.96 12.29 -27.01
CA GLN A 216 93.99 12.19 -28.08
C GLN A 216 95.44 11.96 -27.58
N SER A 217 96.36 11.51 -28.46
CA SER A 217 97.82 11.68 -28.34
C SER A 217 98.56 11.67 -29.71
N GLU A 218 99.58 12.52 -29.84
CA GLU A 218 100.53 12.73 -30.95
C GLU A 218 101.80 11.86 -30.85
N GLU A 219 102.58 11.72 -31.94
CA GLU A 219 104.04 11.47 -31.92
C GLU A 219 104.72 11.82 -33.27
N ASP A 220 105.93 12.40 -33.20
CA ASP A 220 106.84 12.87 -34.28
C ASP A 220 108.10 11.96 -34.36
N ILE A 221 108.92 12.03 -35.45
CA ILE A 221 110.44 12.10 -35.47
C ILE A 221 111.15 11.74 -36.83
N HIS A 222 111.99 12.70 -37.29
CA HIS A 222 113.33 12.75 -37.99
C HIS A 222 113.73 12.25 -39.42
N LEU A 223 114.70 13.03 -39.99
CA LEU A 223 115.41 13.11 -41.31
C LEU A 223 116.66 12.19 -41.51
N HIS A 224 117.00 11.80 -42.78
CA HIS A 224 118.22 12.20 -43.57
C HIS A 224 118.39 11.45 -44.94
N ASN A 225 119.20 12.01 -45.86
CA ASN A 225 119.49 11.74 -47.31
C ASN A 225 120.93 11.13 -47.50
N PRO A 226 121.57 10.89 -48.70
CA PRO A 226 121.19 10.49 -50.09
C PRO A 226 122.16 9.44 -50.77
N ASP A 227 122.06 9.26 -52.11
CA ASP A 227 122.98 8.64 -53.13
C ASP A 227 122.83 7.15 -53.57
N ALA A 228 122.30 6.94 -54.79
CA ALA A 228 123.00 6.40 -55.97
C ALA A 228 122.01 6.10 -57.13
N LEU A 229 122.26 6.73 -58.28
CA LEU A 229 121.46 6.76 -59.51
C LEU A 229 121.80 5.58 -60.44
N GLU A 230 120.85 5.28 -61.35
CA GLU A 230 120.93 4.39 -62.53
C GLU A 230 120.42 2.94 -62.41
N SER A 231 119.14 2.81 -62.04
CA SER A 231 118.17 1.94 -62.73
C SER A 231 116.82 2.68 -62.91
N SER A 232 116.87 4.01 -62.88
CA SER A 232 115.82 4.90 -62.38
C SER A 232 114.91 5.48 -63.46
N THR A 233 114.60 4.75 -64.51
CA THR A 233 113.63 5.25 -65.52
C THR A 233 112.50 4.27 -65.77
N ASN A 234 112.78 2.97 -65.94
CA ASN A 234 111.70 2.00 -66.21
C ASN A 234 110.88 1.61 -64.97
N GLN A 235 111.51 1.48 -63.78
CA GLN A 235 110.80 1.18 -62.53
C GLN A 235 109.92 2.33 -62.03
N LEU A 236 110.33 3.58 -62.28
CA LEU A 236 109.53 4.77 -61.95
C LEU A 236 108.32 4.93 -62.89
N TYR A 237 108.44 4.52 -64.16
CA TYR A 237 107.32 4.54 -65.11
C TYR A 237 106.26 3.48 -64.78
N GLU A 238 106.65 2.26 -64.42
CA GLU A 238 105.70 1.22 -63.98
C GLU A 238 104.99 1.58 -62.66
N GLN A 239 105.73 2.14 -61.68
CA GLN A 239 105.12 2.60 -60.43
C GLN A 239 104.18 3.79 -60.65
N LEU A 240 104.50 4.68 -61.59
CA LEU A 240 103.62 5.80 -61.96
C LEU A 240 102.36 5.32 -62.68
N GLU A 241 102.48 4.33 -63.58
CA GLU A 241 101.35 3.77 -64.32
C GLU A 241 100.40 2.99 -63.40
N GLN A 242 100.94 2.25 -62.43
CA GLN A 242 100.17 1.58 -61.39
C GLN A 242 99.48 2.57 -60.43
N ALA A 243 100.20 3.62 -60.01
CA ALA A 243 99.62 4.69 -59.19
C ALA A 243 98.52 5.47 -59.93
N LEU A 244 98.66 5.68 -61.25
CA LEU A 244 97.63 6.30 -62.09
C LEU A 244 96.38 5.42 -62.23
N MET A 245 96.55 4.11 -62.41
CA MET A 245 95.45 3.14 -62.46
C MET A 245 94.72 3.02 -61.12
N GLU A 246 95.46 2.99 -60.00
CA GLU A 246 94.88 3.00 -58.66
C GLU A 246 94.16 4.33 -58.38
N ALA A 247 94.74 5.47 -58.75
CA ALA A 247 94.10 6.77 -58.64
C ALA A 247 92.81 6.84 -59.47
N GLU A 248 92.78 6.27 -60.68
CA GLU A 248 91.59 6.24 -61.53
C GLU A 248 90.51 5.28 -60.98
N LYS A 249 90.90 4.18 -60.35
CA LYS A 249 90.01 3.28 -59.63
C LYS A 249 89.38 3.98 -58.42
N PHE A 250 90.21 4.58 -57.54
CA PHE A 250 89.73 5.32 -56.38
C PHE A 250 88.84 6.51 -56.78
N LYS A 251 89.12 7.16 -57.91
CA LYS A 251 88.27 8.23 -58.45
C LYS A 251 86.89 7.72 -58.88
N ARG A 252 86.80 6.51 -59.44
CA ARG A 252 85.52 5.87 -59.78
C ARG A 252 84.73 5.46 -58.53
N GLU A 253 85.40 4.83 -57.57
CA GLU A 253 84.77 4.42 -56.31
C GLU A 253 84.25 5.64 -55.52
N ALA A 254 85.04 6.71 -55.43
CA ALA A 254 84.61 7.96 -54.79
C ALA A 254 83.42 8.62 -55.52
N PHE A 255 83.32 8.47 -56.84
CA PHE A 255 82.18 8.97 -57.62
C PHE A 255 80.90 8.16 -57.36
N GLU A 256 81.00 6.82 -57.30
CA GLU A 256 79.86 5.96 -56.93
C GLU A 256 79.40 6.18 -55.49
N GLU A 257 80.34 6.34 -54.55
CA GLU A 257 80.06 6.70 -53.16
C GLU A 257 79.32 8.04 -53.09
N SER A 258 79.80 9.04 -53.84
CA SER A 258 79.14 10.36 -53.93
C SER A 258 77.73 10.26 -54.50
N LEU A 259 77.49 9.40 -55.48
CA LEU A 259 76.15 9.17 -56.05
C LEU A 259 75.19 8.52 -55.03
N LYS A 260 75.67 7.53 -54.27
CA LYS A 260 74.89 6.91 -53.18
C LYS A 260 74.58 7.92 -52.09
N HIS A 261 75.56 8.75 -51.71
CA HIS A 261 75.37 9.81 -50.73
C HIS A 261 74.33 10.84 -51.19
N TRP A 262 74.35 11.22 -52.47
CA TRP A 262 73.37 12.12 -53.08
C TRP A 262 71.94 11.54 -53.07
N GLU A 263 71.76 10.27 -53.39
CA GLU A 263 70.42 9.65 -53.36
C GLU A 263 69.91 9.50 -51.91
N ALA A 264 70.79 9.16 -50.96
CA ALA A 264 70.44 9.12 -49.53
C ALA A 264 70.04 10.51 -49.00
N GLU A 265 70.76 11.56 -49.40
CA GLU A 265 70.45 12.95 -49.04
C GLU A 265 69.07 13.38 -49.57
N LYS A 266 68.74 13.01 -50.81
CA LYS A 266 67.42 13.25 -51.41
C LYS A 266 66.29 12.54 -50.66
N ILE A 267 66.50 11.31 -50.20
CA ILE A 267 65.54 10.58 -49.37
C ILE A 267 65.37 11.26 -48.00
N ALA A 268 66.47 11.66 -47.36
CA ALA A 268 66.46 12.37 -46.09
C ALA A 268 65.70 13.70 -46.18
N ILE A 269 65.93 14.49 -47.24
CA ILE A 269 65.20 15.75 -47.50
C ILE A 269 63.69 15.49 -47.65
N LYS A 270 63.31 14.41 -48.35
CA LYS A 270 61.89 14.04 -48.52
C LYS A 270 61.25 13.61 -47.21
N ALA A 271 61.96 12.90 -46.35
CA ALA A 271 61.51 12.51 -45.02
C ALA A 271 61.33 13.73 -44.11
N ILE A 272 62.30 14.65 -44.09
CA ILE A 272 62.24 15.90 -43.33
C ILE A 272 61.03 16.75 -43.75
N ARG A 273 60.77 16.86 -45.06
CA ARG A 273 59.59 17.60 -45.55
C ARG A 273 58.27 16.97 -45.08
N ARG A 274 58.18 15.64 -45.04
CA ARG A 274 57.00 14.93 -44.52
C ARG A 274 56.83 15.11 -43.01
N ALA A 275 57.92 15.03 -42.25
CA ALA A 275 57.89 15.28 -40.80
C ALA A 275 57.39 16.70 -40.50
N LYS A 276 57.92 17.72 -41.18
CA LYS A 276 57.44 19.11 -41.05
C LYS A 276 55.96 19.29 -41.42
N ALA A 277 55.47 18.56 -42.43
CA ALA A 277 54.06 18.59 -42.80
C ALA A 277 53.16 17.96 -41.71
N LEU A 278 53.60 16.85 -41.10
CA LEU A 278 52.90 16.21 -39.99
C LEU A 278 52.91 17.06 -38.72
N GLU A 279 54.04 17.70 -38.38
CA GLU A 279 54.12 18.66 -37.27
C GLU A 279 53.14 19.82 -37.47
N SER A 280 53.04 20.35 -38.69
CA SER A 280 52.07 21.41 -39.01
C SER A 280 50.61 20.95 -38.86
N LEU A 281 50.29 19.71 -39.24
CA LEU A 281 48.95 19.14 -39.06
C LEU A 281 48.63 18.90 -37.58
N TYR A 282 49.59 18.35 -36.82
CA TYR A 282 49.43 18.12 -35.38
C TYR A 282 49.23 19.43 -34.62
N ALA A 283 49.98 20.48 -34.96
CA ALA A 283 49.80 21.81 -34.37
C ALA A 283 48.40 22.41 -34.64
N LYS A 284 47.84 22.17 -35.83
CA LYS A 284 46.47 22.59 -36.17
C LYS A 284 45.42 21.82 -35.38
N GLU A 285 45.56 20.50 -35.27
CA GLU A 285 44.67 19.65 -34.49
C GLU A 285 44.68 20.04 -33.00
N LEU A 286 45.86 20.27 -32.44
CA LEU A 286 46.02 20.70 -31.05
C LEU A 286 45.31 22.04 -30.79
N LYS A 287 45.39 22.97 -31.74
CA LYS A 287 44.68 24.26 -31.66
C LYS A 287 43.16 24.07 -31.68
N LEU A 288 42.65 23.25 -32.60
CA LEU A 288 41.21 22.95 -32.69
C LEU A 288 40.67 22.28 -31.42
N ARG A 289 41.44 21.35 -30.83
CA ARG A 289 41.07 20.71 -29.55
C ARG A 289 40.97 21.73 -28.43
N LYS A 290 41.95 22.62 -28.29
CA LYS A 290 41.93 23.67 -27.29
C LYS A 290 40.71 24.59 -27.44
N GLU A 291 40.40 25.00 -28.67
CA GLU A 291 39.21 25.81 -28.96
C GLU A 291 37.90 25.06 -28.61
N SER A 292 37.84 23.75 -28.86
CA SER A 292 36.67 22.92 -28.50
C SER A 292 36.50 22.70 -27.00
N GLU A 293 37.60 22.53 -26.25
CA GLU A 293 37.57 22.39 -24.79
C GLU A 293 37.13 23.69 -24.11
N GLU A 294 37.64 24.84 -24.59
CA GLU A 294 37.22 26.16 -24.11
C GLU A 294 35.73 26.42 -24.38
N ALA A 295 35.22 26.01 -25.55
CA ALA A 295 33.79 26.09 -25.87
C ALA A 295 32.94 25.20 -24.95
N LEU A 296 33.39 23.98 -24.64
CA LEU A 296 32.69 23.04 -23.76
C LEU A 296 32.62 23.56 -22.31
N VAL A 297 33.70 24.18 -21.81
CA VAL A 297 33.70 24.79 -20.47
C VAL A 297 32.68 25.91 -20.39
N LYS A 298 32.64 26.78 -21.42
CA LYS A 298 31.67 27.88 -21.48
C LYS A 298 30.22 27.37 -21.53
N GLU A 299 29.94 26.34 -22.31
CA GLU A 299 28.60 25.74 -22.38
C GLU A 299 28.18 25.10 -21.04
N LYS A 300 29.11 24.46 -20.33
CA LYS A 300 28.85 23.92 -18.97
C LYS A 300 28.54 25.02 -17.96
N GLU A 301 29.25 26.13 -18.00
CA GLU A 301 28.98 27.29 -17.15
C GLU A 301 27.60 27.89 -17.44
N ASP A 302 27.25 28.04 -18.71
CA ASP A 302 25.94 28.56 -19.12
C ASP A 302 24.81 27.59 -18.71
N HIS A 303 25.00 26.27 -18.88
CA HIS A 303 24.05 25.27 -18.41
C HIS A 303 23.87 25.31 -16.88
N GLN A 304 24.95 25.50 -16.11
CA GLN A 304 24.86 25.67 -14.65
C GLN A 304 24.12 26.95 -14.26
N ARG A 305 24.32 28.07 -14.98
CA ARG A 305 23.57 29.31 -14.75
C ARG A 305 22.08 29.11 -15.03
N THR A 306 21.73 28.48 -16.16
CA THR A 306 20.34 28.19 -16.49
C THR A 306 19.71 27.27 -15.45
N LYS A 307 20.43 26.23 -15.00
CA LYS A 307 19.93 25.32 -13.95
C LYS A 307 19.65 26.06 -12.64
N LYS A 308 20.55 26.93 -12.19
CA LYS A 308 20.34 27.76 -10.99
C LYS A 308 19.10 28.65 -11.13
N GLN A 309 18.95 29.31 -12.28
CA GLN A 309 17.77 30.14 -12.56
C GLN A 309 16.48 29.31 -12.51
N TRP A 310 16.47 28.10 -13.10
CA TRP A 310 15.33 27.20 -13.06
C TRP A 310 15.00 26.70 -11.65
N ASP A 311 15.99 26.42 -10.82
CA ASP A 311 15.79 26.01 -9.43
C ASP A 311 15.25 27.18 -8.58
N GLU A 312 15.72 28.41 -8.80
CA GLU A 312 15.18 29.63 -8.17
C GLU A 312 13.73 29.90 -8.60
N ASP A 313 13.43 29.85 -9.90
CA ASP A 313 12.07 30.03 -10.43
C ASP A 313 11.12 28.94 -9.92
N ARG A 314 11.60 27.71 -9.75
CA ARG A 314 10.83 26.60 -9.17
C ARG A 314 10.49 26.87 -7.71
N LEU A 315 11.44 27.37 -6.92
CA LEU A 315 11.22 27.71 -5.51
C LEU A 315 10.20 28.84 -5.36
N ILE A 316 10.34 29.91 -6.15
CA ILE A 316 9.38 31.03 -6.19
C ILE A 316 7.98 30.54 -6.56
N THR A 317 7.88 29.66 -7.55
CA THR A 317 6.59 29.08 -7.98
C THR A 317 5.97 28.21 -6.88
N MET A 318 6.77 27.43 -6.15
CA MET A 318 6.30 26.62 -5.03
C MET A 318 5.81 27.48 -3.87
N ASP A 319 6.53 28.53 -3.50
CA ASP A 319 6.13 29.47 -2.44
C ASP A 319 4.85 30.22 -2.83
N GLN A 320 4.73 30.68 -4.08
CA GLN A 320 3.49 31.28 -4.57
C GLN A 320 2.31 30.30 -4.52
N ARG A 321 2.54 29.03 -4.84
CA ARG A 321 1.50 28.00 -4.79
C ARG A 321 1.09 27.70 -3.35
N LEU A 322 2.04 27.64 -2.42
CA LEU A 322 1.78 27.45 -0.99
C LEU A 322 0.98 28.64 -0.42
N LEU A 323 1.37 29.87 -0.77
CA LEU A 323 0.62 31.08 -0.40
C LEU A 323 -0.81 31.08 -0.96
N GLN A 324 -0.99 30.69 -2.22
CA GLN A 324 -2.32 30.54 -2.82
C GLN A 324 -3.14 29.44 -2.12
N GLN A 325 -2.50 28.36 -1.68
CA GLN A 325 -3.16 27.25 -1.00
C GLN A 325 -3.59 27.65 0.42
N ILE A 326 -2.74 28.39 1.15
CA ILE A 326 -3.08 28.96 2.46
C ILE A 326 -4.20 29.99 2.32
N GLN A 327 -4.15 30.86 1.31
CA GLN A 327 -5.23 31.81 1.03
C GLN A 327 -6.54 31.08 0.69
N SER A 328 -6.50 30.07 -0.18
CA SER A 328 -7.69 29.28 -0.55
C SER A 328 -8.27 28.57 0.66
N SER A 329 -7.44 27.95 1.51
CA SER A 329 -7.90 27.33 2.76
C SER A 329 -8.51 28.35 3.73
N ASN A 330 -7.96 29.56 3.81
CA ASN A 330 -8.54 30.63 4.63
C ASN A 330 -9.89 31.10 4.07
N PHE A 331 -10.04 31.18 2.74
CA PHE A 331 -11.32 31.49 2.11
C PHE A 331 -12.33 30.37 2.31
N ASP A 332 -11.95 29.10 2.16
CA ASP A 332 -12.83 27.95 2.38
C ASP A 332 -13.32 27.87 3.83
N ASN A 333 -12.42 28.12 4.80
CA ASN A 333 -12.80 28.20 6.21
C ASN A 333 -13.79 29.36 6.46
N LYS A 334 -13.56 30.52 5.83
CA LYS A 334 -14.45 31.67 5.97
C LYS A 334 -15.80 31.48 5.28
N ILE A 335 -15.82 30.78 4.14
CA ILE A 335 -17.06 30.35 3.47
C ILE A 335 -17.81 29.37 4.35
N LYS A 336 -17.12 28.43 5.01
CA LYS A 336 -17.73 27.48 5.93
C LYS A 336 -18.33 28.19 7.15
N GLU A 337 -17.60 29.10 7.77
CA GLU A 337 -18.10 29.94 8.87
C GLU A 337 -19.34 30.74 8.45
N MET A 338 -19.31 31.43 7.31
CA MET A 338 -20.48 32.16 6.80
C MET A 338 -21.65 31.24 6.46
N ASN A 339 -21.40 30.04 5.93
CA ASN A 339 -22.46 29.08 5.64
C ASN A 339 -23.10 28.52 6.92
N ASP A 340 -22.30 28.27 7.96
CA ASP A 340 -22.79 27.85 9.28
C ASP A 340 -23.60 28.98 9.94
N GLU A 341 -23.16 30.24 9.82
CA GLU A 341 -23.91 31.42 10.26
C GLU A 341 -25.23 31.59 9.49
N ILE A 342 -25.22 31.45 8.17
CA ILE A 342 -26.44 31.51 7.34
C ILE A 342 -27.38 30.37 7.71
N LEU A 343 -26.87 29.14 7.91
CA LEU A 343 -27.69 28.01 8.32
C LEU A 343 -28.35 28.29 9.67
N THR A 344 -27.60 28.84 10.63
CA THR A 344 -28.11 29.21 11.95
C THR A 344 -29.16 30.33 11.85
N ALA A 345 -28.93 31.36 11.04
CA ALA A 345 -29.88 32.45 10.83
C ALA A 345 -31.14 31.98 10.10
N VAL A 346 -31.01 31.07 9.13
CA VAL A 346 -32.15 30.45 8.43
C VAL A 346 -32.97 29.61 9.39
N GLU A 347 -32.32 28.85 10.29
CA GLU A 347 -33.01 28.06 11.31
C GLU A 347 -33.78 28.97 12.28
N GLN A 348 -33.15 30.04 12.77
CA GLN A 348 -33.82 31.06 13.60
C GLN A 348 -34.97 31.75 12.86
N CYS A 349 -34.83 32.07 11.58
CA CYS A 349 -35.92 32.64 10.79
C CYS A 349 -37.08 31.66 10.58
N LYS A 350 -36.82 30.37 10.41
CA LYS A 350 -37.87 29.34 10.37
C LYS A 350 -38.60 29.26 11.71
N GLU A 351 -37.87 29.36 12.81
CA GLU A 351 -38.41 29.33 14.17
C GLU A 351 -39.30 30.55 14.44
N TYR A 352 -38.83 31.76 14.16
CA TYR A 352 -39.64 32.98 14.25
C TYR A 352 -40.85 32.97 13.31
N LYS A 353 -40.73 32.38 12.13
CA LYS A 353 -41.87 32.20 11.22
C LYS A 353 -42.89 31.24 11.80
N LYS A 354 -42.44 30.14 12.41
CA LYS A 354 -43.30 29.16 13.08
C LYS A 354 -44.03 29.80 14.28
N GLU A 355 -43.32 30.52 15.14
CA GLU A 355 -43.91 31.25 16.27
C GLU A 355 -44.95 32.28 15.80
N ARG A 356 -44.63 33.03 14.73
CA ARG A 356 -45.58 33.98 14.15
C ARG A 356 -46.84 33.29 13.63
N ASP A 357 -46.69 32.18 12.91
CA ASP A 357 -47.82 31.45 12.33
C ASP A 357 -48.67 30.78 13.43
N GLU A 358 -48.05 30.33 14.54
CA GLU A 358 -48.72 29.82 15.75
C GLU A 358 -49.50 30.92 16.49
N LEU A 359 -48.89 32.09 16.71
CA LEU A 359 -49.55 33.24 17.34
C LEU A 359 -50.70 33.78 16.47
N GLU A 360 -50.55 33.73 15.15
CA GLU A 360 -51.62 34.13 14.22
C GLU A 360 -52.80 33.16 14.27
N LEU A 361 -52.54 31.86 14.38
CA LEU A 361 -53.57 30.84 14.59
C LEU A 361 -54.25 31.01 15.95
N GLU A 362 -53.50 31.26 17.02
CA GLU A 362 -54.03 31.50 18.36
C GLU A 362 -54.92 32.75 18.39
N ARG A 363 -54.48 33.85 17.78
CA ARG A 363 -55.28 35.07 17.62
C ARG A 363 -56.60 34.79 16.89
N ASP A 364 -56.55 34.06 15.78
CA ASP A 364 -57.73 33.74 14.98
C ASP A 364 -58.71 32.82 15.71
N ILE A 365 -58.21 31.91 16.55
CA ILE A 365 -59.02 31.07 17.45
C ILE A 365 -59.66 31.91 18.55
N VAL A 366 -58.89 32.78 19.21
CA VAL A 366 -59.40 33.68 20.26
C VAL A 366 -60.49 34.61 19.70
N LEU A 367 -60.30 35.13 18.48
CA LEU A 367 -61.31 35.94 17.81
C LEU A 367 -62.61 35.16 17.52
N LYS A 368 -62.50 33.91 17.04
CA LYS A 368 -63.67 33.05 16.82
C LYS A 368 -64.40 32.72 18.12
N ILE A 369 -63.65 32.40 19.18
CA ILE A 369 -64.22 32.14 20.50
C ILE A 369 -64.90 33.40 21.06
N ALA A 370 -64.29 34.58 20.93
CA ALA A 370 -64.89 35.84 21.38
C ALA A 370 -66.16 36.20 20.59
N GLU A 371 -66.18 35.97 19.27
CA GLU A 371 -67.38 36.12 18.44
C GLU A 371 -68.49 35.15 18.84
N GLU A 372 -68.16 33.89 19.14
CA GLU A 372 -69.13 32.89 19.58
C GLU A 372 -69.67 33.20 20.99
N ILE A 373 -68.80 33.60 21.93
CA ILE A 373 -69.22 34.04 23.28
C ILE A 373 -70.16 35.25 23.20
N SER A 374 -69.93 36.19 22.27
CA SER A 374 -70.83 37.34 22.07
C SER A 374 -72.25 36.96 21.60
N LYS A 375 -72.41 35.75 21.02
CA LYS A 375 -73.68 35.25 20.48
C LYS A 375 -74.48 34.43 21.49
N PHE A 376 -73.90 34.04 22.62
CA PHE A 376 -74.58 33.22 23.63
C PHE A 376 -74.99 34.06 24.84
N GLN A 377 -76.29 34.15 25.10
CA GLN A 377 -76.82 34.63 26.38
C GLN A 377 -76.63 33.55 27.45
N ALA A 378 -76.25 33.99 28.64
CA ALA A 378 -75.88 33.20 29.81
C ALA A 378 -76.89 32.09 30.13
N GLY A 379 -76.46 30.85 29.99
CA GLY A 379 -77.20 29.68 30.45
C GLY A 379 -76.72 28.41 29.73
N ASP A 380 -76.04 27.54 30.48
CA ASP A 380 -75.86 26.12 30.18
C ASP A 380 -74.76 25.72 29.16
N LEU A 381 -73.46 25.84 29.50
CA LEU A 381 -72.41 25.08 28.80
C LEU A 381 -71.05 24.95 29.54
N GLU A 382 -71.02 24.39 30.75
CA GLU A 382 -69.73 24.16 31.46
C GLU A 382 -69.02 22.83 31.11
N ILE A 383 -69.69 21.88 30.43
CA ILE A 383 -69.15 20.52 30.21
C ILE A 383 -68.44 20.37 28.85
N ASP A 384 -68.93 21.04 27.81
CA ASP A 384 -68.42 20.85 26.43
C ASP A 384 -67.07 21.55 26.17
N ILE A 385 -66.78 22.59 26.97
CA ILE A 385 -65.52 23.35 26.92
C ILE A 385 -64.40 22.59 27.64
N ALA A 386 -64.71 21.88 28.73
CA ALA A 386 -63.73 21.12 29.50
C ALA A 386 -63.20 19.88 28.74
N LEU A 387 -64.04 19.24 27.93
CA LEU A 387 -63.67 18.07 27.11
C LEU A 387 -62.69 18.44 25.98
N LYS A 388 -62.85 19.60 25.35
CA LYS A 388 -61.95 20.08 24.28
C LYS A 388 -60.57 20.50 24.78
N ILE A 389 -60.49 21.02 26.01
CA ILE A 389 -59.20 21.39 26.63
C ILE A 389 -58.36 20.15 26.97
N ALA A 390 -59.01 19.03 27.36
CA ALA A 390 -58.33 17.78 27.65
C ALA A 390 -57.78 17.08 26.38
N GLU A 391 -58.47 17.17 25.25
CA GLU A 391 -57.98 16.67 23.95
C GLU A 391 -56.76 17.46 23.45
N GLU A 392 -56.73 18.78 23.66
CA GLU A 392 -55.65 19.64 23.16
C GLU A 392 -54.34 19.49 23.97
N LEU A 393 -54.44 19.20 25.27
CA LEU A 393 -53.27 18.90 26.12
C LEU A 393 -52.62 17.55 25.76
N SER A 394 -53.40 16.59 25.24
CA SER A 394 -52.87 15.29 24.81
C SER A 394 -52.12 15.35 23.48
N LYS A 395 -52.38 16.36 22.63
CA LYS A 395 -51.63 16.61 21.40
C LYS A 395 -50.26 17.25 21.65
N ARG A 396 -50.14 18.13 22.63
CA ARG A 396 -48.88 18.81 22.96
C ARG A 396 -47.78 17.86 23.46
N GLN A 397 -48.13 16.75 24.12
CA GLN A 397 -47.16 15.72 24.52
C GLN A 397 -46.53 14.95 23.35
N ALA A 398 -47.10 15.03 22.14
CA ALA A 398 -46.56 14.40 20.95
C ALA A 398 -45.50 15.26 20.22
N GLU A 399 -45.41 16.56 20.51
CA GLU A 399 -44.60 17.53 19.75
C GLU A 399 -43.26 17.90 20.45
N ASP A 400 -43.13 17.66 21.75
CA ASP A 400 -41.86 17.78 22.51
C ASP A 400 -40.78 16.74 22.11
N ALA A 401 -41.13 15.75 21.27
CA ALA A 401 -40.21 14.74 20.76
C ALA A 401 -39.27 15.25 19.63
N SER A 402 -39.34 16.53 19.26
CA SER A 402 -38.65 17.08 18.08
C SER A 402 -37.19 17.54 18.31
N ALA A 403 -36.64 17.41 19.52
CA ALA A 403 -35.27 17.84 19.83
C ALA A 403 -34.14 16.85 19.46
N ILE A 404 -34.42 15.69 18.82
CA ILE A 404 -33.40 14.67 18.47
C ILE A 404 -33.32 14.48 16.95
N HIS A 405 -32.71 15.43 16.24
CA HIS A 405 -32.52 15.35 14.79
C HIS A 405 -31.32 14.46 14.38
N MET A 406 -31.29 13.21 14.86
CA MET A 406 -30.37 12.13 14.42
C MET A 406 -31.08 10.75 14.28
N GLY A 407 -32.41 10.70 14.37
CA GLY A 407 -33.16 9.45 14.61
C GLY A 407 -34.10 8.93 13.51
N GLN A 408 -34.03 9.36 12.25
CA GLN A 408 -35.08 9.02 11.28
C GLN A 408 -34.97 7.64 10.58
N PHE A 409 -33.88 6.87 10.73
CA PHE A 409 -33.68 5.64 9.92
C PHE A 409 -33.29 4.36 10.68
N LEU A 410 -33.08 4.44 12.00
CA LEU A 410 -32.62 3.33 12.84
C LEU A 410 -33.42 3.30 14.14
N SER A 411 -33.92 2.12 14.54
CA SER A 411 -34.59 1.99 15.84
C SER A 411 -33.59 2.20 16.97
N VAL A 412 -33.83 3.23 17.78
CA VAL A 412 -33.04 3.49 18.99
C VAL A 412 -33.65 2.68 20.14
N PHE A 413 -32.82 1.87 20.80
CA PHE A 413 -33.20 1.06 21.95
C PHE A 413 -32.59 1.63 23.23
N SER A 414 -33.36 1.61 24.31
CA SER A 414 -32.91 2.02 25.64
C SER A 414 -32.00 0.97 26.29
N LEU A 415 -31.14 1.39 27.22
CA LEU A 415 -30.32 0.45 28.01
C LEU A 415 -31.20 -0.54 28.79
N SER A 416 -32.38 -0.12 29.26
CA SER A 416 -33.36 -0.98 29.93
C SER A 416 -33.84 -2.12 29.03
N GLU A 417 -34.20 -1.83 27.78
CA GLU A 417 -34.63 -2.86 26.81
C GLU A 417 -33.50 -3.85 26.54
N ILE A 418 -32.26 -3.36 26.39
CA ILE A 418 -31.08 -4.23 26.18
C ILE A 418 -30.84 -5.14 27.39
N LYS A 419 -30.91 -4.59 28.61
CA LYS A 419 -30.75 -5.37 29.84
C LYS A 419 -31.85 -6.40 29.99
N GLU A 420 -33.10 -6.06 29.71
CA GLU A 420 -34.21 -7.01 29.75
C GLU A 420 -34.01 -8.15 28.74
N ALA A 421 -33.70 -7.82 27.49
CA ALA A 421 -33.51 -8.79 26.42
C ALA A 421 -32.34 -9.74 26.65
N THR A 422 -31.31 -9.30 27.37
CA THR A 422 -30.10 -10.08 27.68
C THR A 422 -30.07 -10.65 29.10
N ARG A 423 -31.14 -10.45 29.90
CA ARG A 423 -31.20 -10.77 31.33
C ARG A 423 -30.03 -10.21 32.14
N ASN A 424 -29.77 -8.91 31.97
CA ASN A 424 -28.62 -8.19 32.53
C ASN A 424 -27.27 -8.75 32.04
N PHE A 425 -27.15 -8.99 30.73
CA PHE A 425 -25.94 -9.53 30.10
C PHE A 425 -25.51 -10.89 30.69
N ASP A 426 -26.48 -11.76 30.94
CA ASP A 426 -26.23 -13.09 31.50
C ASP A 426 -25.31 -13.90 30.55
N PRO A 427 -24.20 -14.48 31.06
CA PRO A 427 -23.28 -15.26 30.24
C PRO A 427 -23.92 -16.43 29.47
N SER A 428 -25.05 -16.98 29.95
CA SER A 428 -25.79 -18.04 29.26
C SER A 428 -26.44 -17.59 27.95
N PHE A 429 -26.65 -16.29 27.76
CA PHE A 429 -27.16 -15.71 26.51
C PHE A 429 -26.04 -15.26 25.58
N LYS A 430 -24.78 -15.36 26.01
CA LYS A 430 -23.61 -14.99 25.21
C LYS A 430 -23.41 -16.03 24.11
N ILE A 431 -23.48 -15.58 22.85
CA ILE A 431 -23.30 -16.43 21.67
C ILE A 431 -21.93 -16.23 21.01
N GLY A 432 -21.23 -15.15 21.36
CA GLY A 432 -19.89 -14.88 20.85
C GLY A 432 -19.13 -13.86 21.70
N GLU A 433 -17.81 -13.95 21.63
CA GLU A 433 -16.87 -12.99 22.22
C GLU A 433 -15.72 -12.80 21.25
N GLY A 434 -15.39 -11.54 20.94
CA GLY A 434 -14.28 -11.21 20.06
C GLY A 434 -13.62 -9.90 20.46
N GLY A 435 -12.59 -9.49 19.71
CA GLY A 435 -11.85 -8.24 19.96
C GLY A 435 -12.70 -6.96 19.90
N TYR A 436 -13.91 -7.06 19.35
CA TYR A 436 -14.86 -5.97 19.19
C TYR A 436 -15.92 -5.88 20.29
N GLY A 437 -16.02 -6.89 21.16
CA GLY A 437 -17.01 -6.92 22.23
C GLY A 437 -17.71 -8.27 22.39
N SER A 438 -18.78 -8.26 23.17
CA SER A 438 -19.58 -9.45 23.48
C SER A 438 -20.88 -9.45 22.67
N ILE A 439 -21.25 -10.61 22.14
CA ILE A 439 -22.50 -10.78 21.39
C ILE A 439 -23.45 -11.65 22.22
N TYR A 440 -24.65 -11.12 22.46
CA TYR A 440 -25.71 -11.78 23.20
C TYR A 440 -26.87 -12.10 22.28
N LYS A 441 -27.49 -13.26 22.45
CA LYS A 441 -28.81 -13.55 21.92
C LYS A 441 -29.84 -12.87 22.82
N GLY A 442 -30.87 -12.28 22.24
CA GLY A 442 -31.96 -11.68 22.99
C GLY A 442 -33.25 -11.69 22.21
N VAL A 443 -34.31 -11.23 22.86
CA VAL A 443 -35.59 -10.94 22.21
C VAL A 443 -35.94 -9.49 22.51
N LEU A 444 -35.98 -8.65 21.49
CA LEU A 444 -36.36 -7.24 21.60
C LEU A 444 -37.68 -7.05 20.87
N ARG A 445 -38.70 -6.54 21.58
CA ARG A 445 -40.03 -6.30 21.01
C ARG A 445 -40.56 -7.53 20.25
N TYR A 446 -40.43 -8.70 20.87
CA TYR A 446 -40.80 -10.02 20.32
C TYR A 446 -39.99 -10.51 19.11
N THR A 447 -38.98 -9.75 18.67
CA THR A 447 -38.09 -10.15 17.58
C THR A 447 -36.82 -10.80 18.15
N PRO A 448 -36.44 -12.00 17.70
CA PRO A 448 -35.16 -12.60 18.08
C PRO A 448 -34.00 -11.82 17.44
N VAL A 449 -33.04 -11.40 18.27
CA VAL A 449 -31.96 -10.51 17.87
C VAL A 449 -30.60 -10.99 18.36
N ALA A 450 -29.55 -10.55 17.66
CA ALA A 450 -28.18 -10.59 18.12
C ALA A 450 -27.75 -9.18 18.56
N ILE A 451 -27.32 -9.04 19.81
CA ILE A 451 -26.95 -7.76 20.43
C ILE A 451 -25.43 -7.76 20.63
N LYS A 452 -24.72 -7.01 19.78
CA LYS A 452 -23.26 -6.81 19.87
C LYS A 452 -22.99 -5.60 20.75
N VAL A 453 -22.49 -5.84 21.96
CA VAL A 453 -22.11 -4.80 22.92
C VAL A 453 -20.62 -4.52 22.76
N LEU A 454 -20.29 -3.32 22.29
CA LEU A 454 -18.91 -2.90 22.07
C LEU A 454 -18.29 -2.42 23.39
N ASN A 455 -16.97 -2.59 23.55
CA ASN A 455 -16.28 -2.13 24.74
C ASN A 455 -16.03 -0.59 24.66
N PRO A 456 -16.66 0.23 25.52
CA PRO A 456 -16.52 1.68 25.48
C PRO A 456 -15.12 2.16 25.90
N ASP A 457 -14.39 1.39 26.71
CA ASP A 457 -13.04 1.73 27.17
C ASP A 457 -11.97 1.45 26.10
N SER A 458 -12.36 0.84 24.97
CA SER A 458 -11.46 0.62 23.84
C SER A 458 -11.38 1.88 22.97
N MET A 459 -10.17 2.29 22.61
CA MET A 459 -9.94 3.42 21.68
C MET A 459 -10.55 3.20 20.28
N GLN A 460 -10.98 1.97 19.95
CA GLN A 460 -11.58 1.60 18.66
C GLN A 460 -13.10 1.48 18.69
N GLY A 461 -13.71 1.06 19.81
CA GLY A 461 -15.14 0.74 19.91
C GLY A 461 -16.09 1.85 19.44
N PRO A 462 -15.94 3.11 19.90
CA PRO A 462 -16.82 4.21 19.46
C PRO A 462 -16.70 4.56 17.97
N LEU A 463 -15.49 4.44 17.39
CA LEU A 463 -15.27 4.73 15.97
C LEU A 463 -15.89 3.65 15.09
N GLU A 464 -15.72 2.38 15.48
CA GLU A 464 -16.28 1.23 14.78
C GLU A 464 -17.81 1.20 14.91
N PHE A 465 -18.37 1.54 16.08
CA PHE A 465 -19.80 1.73 16.28
C PHE A 465 -20.38 2.72 15.27
N LYS A 466 -19.80 3.93 15.20
CA LYS A 466 -20.28 5.01 14.32
C LYS A 466 -20.18 4.58 12.85
N GLN A 467 -19.07 3.96 12.47
CA GLN A 467 -18.86 3.47 11.11
C GLN A 467 -19.90 2.41 10.74
N GLU A 468 -20.14 1.44 11.62
CA GLU A 468 -21.04 0.33 11.36
C GLU A 468 -22.49 0.80 11.25
N VAL A 469 -22.92 1.73 12.11
CA VAL A 469 -24.23 2.41 12.00
C VAL A 469 -24.36 3.19 10.70
N GLU A 470 -23.37 4.01 10.36
CA GLU A 470 -23.40 4.85 9.15
C GLU A 470 -23.50 4.02 7.87
N MET A 471 -22.80 2.89 7.82
CA MET A 471 -22.75 2.04 6.64
C MET A 471 -23.98 1.14 6.54
N LEU A 472 -24.30 0.39 7.61
CA LEU A 472 -25.41 -0.55 7.58
C LEU A 472 -26.78 0.14 7.63
N SER A 473 -26.88 1.41 8.01
CA SER A 473 -28.14 2.16 7.84
C SER A 473 -28.48 2.39 6.36
N LYS A 474 -27.47 2.49 5.47
CA LYS A 474 -27.61 2.84 4.05
C LYS A 474 -27.56 1.64 3.11
N LEU A 475 -27.01 0.50 3.54
CA LEU A 475 -26.80 -0.67 2.70
C LEU A 475 -27.88 -1.73 2.89
N ARG A 476 -28.43 -2.27 1.79
CA ARG A 476 -29.37 -3.40 1.81
C ARG A 476 -29.04 -4.37 0.68
N HIS A 477 -28.80 -5.63 1.05
CA HIS A 477 -28.55 -6.73 0.12
C HIS A 477 -28.97 -8.05 0.78
N PRO A 478 -29.51 -9.05 0.06
CA PRO A 478 -29.97 -10.32 0.66
C PRO A 478 -28.90 -11.05 1.48
N ASN A 479 -27.65 -10.96 1.03
CA ASN A 479 -26.47 -11.57 1.66
C ASN A 479 -25.67 -10.60 2.53
N LEU A 480 -26.32 -9.56 3.06
CA LEU A 480 -25.76 -8.62 4.04
C LEU A 480 -26.61 -8.72 5.32
N VAL A 481 -25.96 -8.65 6.49
CA VAL A 481 -26.67 -8.68 7.78
C VAL A 481 -27.51 -7.41 7.94
N ILE A 482 -28.72 -7.57 8.47
CA ILE A 482 -29.64 -6.46 8.73
C ILE A 482 -29.35 -5.88 10.11
N LEU A 483 -28.99 -4.60 10.14
CA LEU A 483 -28.97 -3.78 11.36
C LEU A 483 -30.40 -3.33 11.67
N ILE A 484 -30.96 -3.84 12.76
CA ILE A 484 -32.32 -3.52 13.23
C ILE A 484 -32.32 -2.20 14.01
N GLY A 485 -31.28 -1.99 14.83
CA GLY A 485 -31.20 -0.81 15.68
C GLY A 485 -29.86 -0.63 16.37
N ALA A 486 -29.78 0.41 17.19
CA ALA A 486 -28.64 0.64 18.07
C ALA A 486 -29.09 1.18 19.45
N CYS A 487 -28.26 0.96 20.45
CA CYS A 487 -28.37 1.55 21.78
C CYS A 487 -27.12 2.39 22.05
N LEU A 488 -27.27 3.70 22.14
CA LEU A 488 -26.15 4.64 22.33
C LEU A 488 -25.55 4.52 23.73
N GLU A 489 -26.38 4.36 24.76
CA GLU A 489 -25.95 4.26 26.16
C GLU A 489 -25.05 3.05 26.42
N ALA A 490 -25.34 1.93 25.74
CA ALA A 490 -24.60 0.68 25.88
C ALA A 490 -23.52 0.47 24.81
N PHE A 491 -23.38 1.39 23.85
CA PHE A 491 -22.64 1.16 22.60
C PHE A 491 -22.98 -0.20 21.96
N ALA A 492 -24.29 -0.51 21.88
CA ALA A 492 -24.77 -1.80 21.40
C ALA A 492 -25.40 -1.70 20.01
N LEU A 493 -25.08 -2.67 19.14
CA LEU A 493 -25.66 -2.83 17.82
C LEU A 493 -26.60 -4.04 17.82
N ILE A 494 -27.80 -3.86 17.27
CA ILE A 494 -28.86 -4.87 17.27
C ILE A 494 -29.05 -5.37 15.85
N TYR A 495 -28.79 -6.65 15.63
CA TYR A 495 -28.90 -7.32 14.32
C TYR A 495 -29.99 -8.39 14.34
N GLU A 496 -30.41 -8.80 13.15
CA GLU A 496 -31.15 -10.05 12.98
C GLU A 496 -30.38 -11.23 13.58
N TYR A 497 -31.10 -12.14 14.26
CA TYR A 497 -30.48 -13.35 14.79
C TYR A 497 -30.38 -14.44 13.72
N LEU A 498 -29.17 -14.95 13.50
CA LEU A 498 -28.89 -15.99 12.52
C LEU A 498 -28.56 -17.32 13.22
N PRO A 499 -29.45 -18.33 13.14
CA PRO A 499 -29.41 -19.49 14.03
C PRO A 499 -28.29 -20.48 13.73
N ASN A 500 -27.71 -20.47 12.52
CA ASN A 500 -26.63 -21.40 12.14
C ASN A 500 -25.23 -20.83 12.40
N GLY A 501 -25.12 -19.71 13.12
CA GLY A 501 -23.83 -19.13 13.52
C GLY A 501 -22.98 -18.69 12.33
N SER A 502 -21.67 -18.70 12.50
CA SER A 502 -20.71 -18.32 11.46
C SER A 502 -20.33 -19.48 10.55
N LEU A 503 -19.82 -19.17 9.35
CA LEU A 503 -19.24 -20.16 8.44
C LEU A 503 -18.04 -20.87 9.08
N GLU A 504 -17.29 -20.19 9.95
CA GLU A 504 -16.20 -20.79 10.72
C GLU A 504 -16.70 -21.90 11.67
N ASP A 505 -17.79 -21.64 12.40
CA ASP A 505 -18.41 -22.64 13.28
C ASP A 505 -18.91 -23.85 12.46
N ARG A 506 -19.44 -23.61 11.26
CA ARG A 506 -19.97 -24.68 10.40
C ARG A 506 -18.91 -25.48 9.66
N LEU A 507 -17.80 -24.86 9.26
CA LEU A 507 -16.65 -25.58 8.69
C LEU A 507 -15.94 -26.44 9.75
N SER A 508 -15.88 -25.97 11.00
CA SER A 508 -15.34 -26.73 12.13
C SER A 508 -16.31 -27.76 12.73
N CYS A 509 -17.54 -27.84 12.21
CA CYS A 509 -18.61 -28.70 12.74
C CYS A 509 -18.83 -28.52 14.25
N LYS A 510 -18.71 -27.29 14.73
CA LYS A 510 -18.90 -26.91 16.13
C LYS A 510 -20.26 -27.39 16.64
N ASP A 511 -20.32 -27.77 17.91
CA ASP A 511 -21.51 -28.30 18.57
C ASP A 511 -22.13 -29.52 17.86
N ASN A 512 -21.30 -30.33 17.20
CA ASN A 512 -21.70 -31.48 16.39
C ASN A 512 -22.68 -31.14 15.26
N SER A 513 -22.59 -29.91 14.74
CA SER A 513 -23.40 -29.49 13.60
C SER A 513 -23.04 -30.29 12.34
N SER A 514 -24.04 -30.58 11.50
CA SER A 514 -23.84 -31.42 10.30
C SER A 514 -22.84 -30.78 9.34
N PRO A 515 -21.97 -31.54 8.65
CA PRO A 515 -21.07 -30.94 7.66
C PRO A 515 -21.83 -30.21 6.55
N LEU A 516 -21.26 -29.11 6.05
CA LEU A 516 -21.82 -28.41 4.88
C LEU A 516 -21.53 -29.23 3.61
N PRO A 517 -22.56 -29.67 2.86
CA PRO A 517 -22.37 -30.37 1.60
C PRO A 517 -21.80 -29.41 0.54
N TRP A 518 -21.11 -29.94 -0.46
CA TRP A 518 -20.41 -29.13 -1.46
C TRP A 518 -21.34 -28.15 -2.20
N GLN A 519 -22.61 -28.51 -2.43
CA GLN A 519 -23.61 -27.64 -3.05
C GLN A 519 -23.87 -26.38 -2.21
N ALA A 520 -24.01 -26.55 -0.89
CA ALA A 520 -24.17 -25.43 0.04
C ALA A 520 -22.91 -24.54 0.03
N ARG A 521 -21.71 -25.13 -0.08
CA ARG A 521 -20.45 -24.38 -0.16
C ARG A 521 -20.35 -23.55 -1.46
N ILE A 522 -20.77 -24.10 -2.60
CA ILE A 522 -20.86 -23.36 -3.86
C ILE A 522 -21.90 -22.24 -3.77
N ARG A 523 -23.05 -22.49 -3.14
CA ARG A 523 -24.07 -21.47 -2.90
C ARG A 523 -23.50 -20.32 -2.06
N ILE A 524 -22.86 -20.62 -0.93
CA ILE A 524 -22.20 -19.62 -0.06
C ILE A 524 -21.15 -18.83 -0.83
N ALA A 525 -20.30 -19.49 -1.62
CA ALA A 525 -19.31 -18.82 -2.47
C ALA A 525 -19.95 -17.83 -3.45
N THR A 526 -21.06 -18.22 -4.06
CA THR A 526 -21.79 -17.39 -5.04
C THR A 526 -22.50 -16.22 -4.37
N GLU A 527 -23.16 -16.45 -3.24
CA GLU A 527 -23.85 -15.43 -2.44
C GLU A 527 -22.86 -14.40 -1.88
N LEU A 528 -21.70 -14.85 -1.40
CA LEU A 528 -20.62 -13.98 -0.95
C LEU A 528 -20.05 -13.15 -2.12
N CYS A 529 -19.87 -13.75 -3.29
CA CYS A 529 -19.47 -13.03 -4.50
C CYS A 529 -20.49 -11.93 -4.85
N SER A 530 -21.79 -12.22 -4.73
CA SER A 530 -22.88 -11.25 -4.99
C SER A 530 -22.78 -10.01 -4.10
N VAL A 531 -22.63 -10.18 -2.78
CA VAL A 531 -22.55 -9.03 -1.86
C VAL A 531 -21.27 -8.24 -2.06
N LEU A 532 -20.14 -8.89 -2.37
CA LEU A 532 -18.89 -8.18 -2.68
C LEU A 532 -19.01 -7.35 -3.96
N ILE A 533 -19.64 -7.88 -5.00
CA ILE A 533 -19.94 -7.11 -6.22
C ILE A 533 -20.79 -5.89 -5.89
N PHE A 534 -21.84 -6.04 -5.07
CA PHE A 534 -22.70 -4.95 -4.63
C PHE A 534 -21.90 -3.86 -3.88
N LEU A 535 -21.05 -4.24 -2.92
CA LEU A 535 -20.23 -3.30 -2.17
C LEU A 535 -19.22 -2.56 -3.08
N HIS A 536 -18.54 -3.30 -3.96
CA HIS A 536 -17.51 -2.75 -4.85
C HIS A 536 -18.08 -1.87 -5.98
N SER A 537 -19.36 -2.06 -6.32
CA SER A 537 -20.07 -1.26 -7.33
C SER A 537 -20.91 -0.12 -6.76
N SER A 538 -20.91 0.06 -5.43
CA SER A 538 -21.63 1.15 -4.76
C SER A 538 -21.15 2.53 -5.23
N ASN A 539 -22.09 3.46 -5.43
CA ASN A 539 -21.86 4.80 -6.00
C ASN A 539 -22.44 5.84 -5.02
N PRO A 540 -21.75 6.96 -4.69
CA PRO A 540 -20.51 7.49 -5.28
C PRO A 540 -19.19 6.88 -4.83
N HIS A 541 -19.22 5.97 -3.85
CA HIS A 541 -18.02 5.43 -3.23
C HIS A 541 -18.05 3.90 -3.25
N SER A 542 -17.05 3.27 -3.89
CA SER A 542 -16.84 1.82 -3.77
C SER A 542 -16.54 1.48 -2.32
N ILE A 543 -17.19 0.46 -1.78
CA ILE A 543 -17.05 0.07 -0.37
C ILE A 543 -16.16 -1.16 -0.29
N VAL A 544 -15.06 -1.07 0.46
CA VAL A 544 -14.18 -2.21 0.76
C VAL A 544 -14.48 -2.71 2.17
N HIS A 545 -14.71 -4.01 2.31
CA HIS A 545 -15.03 -4.62 3.59
C HIS A 545 -13.80 -4.64 4.53
N GLY A 546 -12.65 -5.13 4.05
CA GLY A 546 -11.37 -5.06 4.74
C GLY A 546 -11.09 -6.17 5.78
N ASP A 547 -12.12 -6.77 6.41
CA ASP A 547 -11.96 -7.94 7.30
C ASP A 547 -12.80 -9.14 6.85
N LEU A 548 -12.66 -9.54 5.58
CA LEU A 548 -13.42 -10.69 5.11
C LEU A 548 -12.79 -12.01 5.63
N LYS A 549 -13.57 -12.78 6.41
CA LYS A 549 -13.19 -14.08 6.98
C LYS A 549 -14.43 -14.95 7.24
N PRO A 550 -14.29 -16.28 7.39
CA PRO A 550 -15.41 -17.18 7.71
C PRO A 550 -16.19 -16.78 8.96
N GLY A 551 -15.52 -16.27 10.01
CA GLY A 551 -16.17 -15.79 11.23
C GLY A 551 -17.12 -14.60 11.03
N ASN A 552 -16.94 -13.81 9.96
CA ASN A 552 -17.79 -12.66 9.62
C ASN A 552 -18.89 -13.02 8.60
N ILE A 553 -18.97 -14.27 8.17
CA ILE A 553 -19.99 -14.78 7.26
C ILE A 553 -20.97 -15.60 8.09
N LEU A 554 -22.15 -15.05 8.36
CA LEU A 554 -23.18 -15.70 9.17
C LEU A 554 -24.15 -16.48 8.29
N LEU A 555 -24.81 -17.49 8.87
CA LEU A 555 -25.70 -18.39 8.14
C LEU A 555 -27.12 -18.35 8.72
N ASP A 556 -28.09 -18.10 7.84
CA ASP A 556 -29.51 -18.12 8.20
C ASP A 556 -30.04 -19.55 8.37
N ALA A 557 -31.33 -19.70 8.69
CA ALA A 557 -31.98 -20.99 8.88
C ALA A 557 -31.92 -21.92 7.64
N LYS A 558 -31.78 -21.36 6.43
CA LYS A 558 -31.68 -22.07 5.15
C LYS A 558 -30.23 -22.18 4.67
N LEU A 559 -29.25 -21.92 5.52
CA LEU A 559 -27.82 -21.88 5.19
C LEU A 559 -27.47 -20.86 4.08
N ALA A 560 -28.29 -19.82 3.89
CA ALA A 560 -27.92 -18.66 3.11
C ALA A 560 -26.88 -17.83 3.87
N CYS A 561 -25.88 -17.31 3.18
CA CYS A 561 -24.85 -16.50 3.83
C CYS A 561 -25.26 -15.02 3.93
N LYS A 562 -24.90 -14.39 5.04
CA LYS A 562 -25.02 -12.95 5.31
C LYS A 562 -23.70 -12.42 5.83
N LEU A 563 -23.11 -11.48 5.10
CA LEU A 563 -21.88 -10.79 5.50
C LEU A 563 -22.15 -9.81 6.64
N SER A 564 -21.29 -9.82 7.65
CA SER A 564 -21.38 -9.02 8.87
C SER A 564 -20.04 -8.35 9.22
N ASP A 565 -20.04 -7.53 10.26
CA ASP A 565 -18.86 -6.85 10.85
C ASP A 565 -18.22 -5.77 9.95
N PHE A 566 -18.92 -4.64 9.84
CA PHE A 566 -18.50 -3.50 9.00
C PHE A 566 -17.69 -2.45 9.77
N GLY A 567 -17.23 -2.74 10.99
CA GLY A 567 -16.52 -1.79 11.85
C GLY A 567 -15.25 -1.21 11.24
N ILE A 568 -14.56 -1.95 10.36
CA ILE A 568 -13.35 -1.49 9.67
C ILE A 568 -13.51 -1.23 8.16
N CYS A 569 -14.73 -1.29 7.64
CA CYS A 569 -14.97 -1.04 6.22
C CYS A 569 -14.63 0.40 5.83
N ARG A 570 -14.32 0.63 4.55
CA ARG A 570 -13.93 1.95 4.01
C ARG A 570 -14.67 2.25 2.72
N ALA A 571 -15.32 3.40 2.68
CA ALA A 571 -15.81 4.00 1.44
C ALA A 571 -14.63 4.68 0.72
N LEU A 572 -14.37 4.31 -0.53
CA LEU A 572 -13.28 4.86 -1.34
C LEU A 572 -13.74 6.14 -2.05
N SER A 573 -13.22 7.29 -1.62
CA SER A 573 -13.37 8.57 -2.33
C SER A 573 -12.28 8.74 -3.37
N LEU A 574 -12.66 9.30 -4.54
CA LEU A 574 -11.71 9.71 -5.56
C LEU A 574 -10.77 10.75 -4.95
N GLN A 575 -9.52 10.38 -4.66
CA GLN A 575 -8.47 11.38 -4.46
C GLN A 575 -8.17 11.99 -5.84
N GLU A 576 -8.45 13.29 -5.99
CA GLU A 576 -8.44 14.02 -7.27
C GLU A 576 -7.08 14.11 -7.98
N ASN A 577 -5.98 13.58 -7.43
CA ASN A 577 -4.64 13.93 -7.91
C ASN A 577 -3.72 12.76 -8.28
N SER A 578 -4.21 11.75 -9.00
CA SER A 578 -3.29 10.78 -9.64
C SER A 578 -3.80 10.29 -10.98
N ARG A 579 -2.95 10.43 -12.00
CA ARG A 579 -3.16 9.99 -13.40
C ARG A 579 -3.41 8.47 -13.58
N ASN A 580 -3.49 7.71 -12.49
CA ASN A 580 -3.82 6.29 -12.47
C ASN A 580 -5.18 6.09 -11.79
N ARG A 581 -6.18 5.66 -12.58
CA ARG A 581 -7.59 5.42 -12.22
C ARG A 581 -7.83 4.26 -11.22
N THR A 582 -6.94 4.00 -10.27
CA THR A 582 -7.17 2.94 -9.28
C THR A 582 -7.70 3.55 -7.99
N LEU A 583 -8.92 3.19 -7.60
CA LEU A 583 -9.50 3.57 -6.31
C LEU A 583 -8.85 2.73 -5.21
N TYR A 584 -8.13 3.38 -4.28
CA TYR A 584 -7.59 2.77 -3.07
C TYR A 584 -7.59 3.78 -1.93
N HIS A 585 -7.55 3.28 -0.70
CA HIS A 585 -7.49 4.10 0.52
C HIS A 585 -6.24 3.71 1.32
N LYS A 586 -5.37 4.69 1.62
CA LYS A 586 -4.19 4.48 2.46
C LYS A 586 -4.60 4.40 3.93
N THR A 587 -4.32 3.29 4.59
CA THR A 587 -4.59 3.09 6.02
C THR A 587 -3.65 2.05 6.61
N ASP A 588 -3.42 2.12 7.93
CA ASP A 588 -2.67 1.08 8.63
C ASP A 588 -3.37 -0.28 8.44
N PRO A 589 -2.65 -1.34 8.05
CA PRO A 589 -3.24 -2.66 7.88
C PRO A 589 -3.94 -3.14 9.14
N LYS A 590 -5.26 -3.27 9.05
CA LYS A 590 -6.14 -3.85 10.07
C LYS A 590 -6.91 -5.02 9.43
N GLY A 591 -7.12 -6.09 10.19
CA GLY A 591 -7.85 -7.28 9.74
C GLY A 591 -7.24 -8.56 10.29
N THR A 592 -7.81 -9.69 9.90
CA THR A 592 -7.38 -11.03 10.35
C THR A 592 -6.23 -11.53 9.48
N PHE A 593 -5.05 -11.73 10.08
CA PHE A 593 -3.78 -11.98 9.39
C PHE A 593 -3.84 -13.03 8.26
N LEU A 594 -4.49 -14.18 8.48
CA LEU A 594 -4.54 -15.27 7.49
C LEU A 594 -5.34 -14.94 6.22
N TYR A 595 -6.19 -13.92 6.27
CA TYR A 595 -7.03 -13.48 5.15
C TYR A 595 -6.55 -12.16 4.55
N LEU A 596 -5.54 -11.53 5.17
CA LEU A 596 -5.09 -10.20 4.79
C LEU A 596 -4.31 -10.24 3.48
N ASP A 597 -4.66 -9.33 2.57
CA ASP A 597 -3.95 -9.14 1.31
C ASP A 597 -2.46 -8.80 1.57
N PRO A 598 -1.48 -9.60 1.10
CA PRO A 598 -0.06 -9.33 1.28
C PRO A 598 0.39 -7.99 0.71
N TYR A 599 -0.26 -7.51 -0.36
CA TYR A 599 0.02 -6.20 -0.93
C TYR A 599 -0.47 -5.09 -0.01
N PHE A 600 -1.70 -5.20 0.52
CA PHE A 600 -2.22 -4.26 1.52
C PHE A 600 -1.35 -4.26 2.78
N LEU A 601 -0.95 -5.43 3.28
CA LEU A 601 -0.07 -5.56 4.44
C LEU A 601 1.29 -4.88 4.22
N ALA A 602 1.84 -4.95 3.01
CA ALA A 602 3.12 -4.35 2.67
C ALA A 602 3.05 -2.83 2.42
N THR A 603 1.94 -2.33 1.88
CA THR A 603 1.83 -0.95 1.35
C THR A 603 0.88 -0.04 2.10
N GLY A 604 -0.05 -0.60 2.89
CA GLY A 604 -1.17 0.12 3.48
C GLY A 604 -2.24 0.55 2.47
N GLU A 605 -2.17 0.13 1.20
CA GLU A 605 -3.17 0.47 0.17
C GLU A 605 -4.34 -0.53 0.19
N LEU A 606 -5.46 -0.14 0.81
CA LEU A 606 -6.69 -0.93 0.84
C LEU A 606 -7.51 -0.69 -0.44
N SER A 607 -7.95 -1.76 -1.10
CA SER A 607 -8.72 -1.67 -2.35
C SER A 607 -9.74 -2.82 -2.48
N PRO A 608 -10.68 -2.79 -3.45
CA PRO A 608 -11.58 -3.92 -3.71
C PRO A 608 -10.85 -5.22 -4.04
N LYS A 609 -9.63 -5.10 -4.58
CA LYS A 609 -8.74 -6.25 -4.84
C LYS A 609 -8.21 -6.89 -3.56
N SER A 610 -8.22 -6.19 -2.43
CA SER A 610 -7.87 -6.75 -1.13
C SER A 610 -8.96 -7.70 -0.63
N ASP A 611 -10.25 -7.31 -0.73
CA ASP A 611 -11.38 -8.22 -0.47
C ASP A 611 -11.36 -9.43 -1.42
N THR A 612 -10.97 -9.22 -2.69
CA THR A 612 -10.83 -10.31 -3.67
C THR A 612 -9.81 -11.36 -3.21
N TYR A 613 -8.70 -10.94 -2.59
CA TYR A 613 -7.70 -11.87 -2.05
C TYR A 613 -8.29 -12.70 -0.91
N SER A 614 -8.92 -12.03 0.07
CA SER A 614 -9.57 -12.69 1.20
C SER A 614 -10.67 -13.67 0.75
N PHE A 615 -11.45 -13.28 -0.26
CA PHE A 615 -12.45 -14.13 -0.89
C PHE A 615 -11.82 -15.41 -1.46
N GLY A 616 -10.68 -15.29 -2.16
CA GLY A 616 -9.93 -16.45 -2.66
C GLY A 616 -9.51 -17.43 -1.56
N VAL A 617 -9.03 -16.92 -0.43
CA VAL A 617 -8.66 -17.78 0.72
C VAL A 617 -9.89 -18.53 1.24
N ILE A 618 -11.04 -17.86 1.36
CA ILE A 618 -12.30 -18.47 1.80
C ILE A 618 -12.78 -19.54 0.81
N LEU A 619 -12.64 -19.33 -0.51
CA LEU A 619 -12.95 -20.35 -1.51
C LEU A 619 -12.10 -21.61 -1.34
N LEU A 620 -10.81 -21.47 -1.02
CA LEU A 620 -9.94 -22.61 -0.75
C LEU A 620 -10.37 -23.36 0.53
N GLN A 621 -10.79 -22.64 1.57
CA GLN A 621 -11.32 -23.29 2.78
C GLN A 621 -12.65 -23.98 2.55
N LEU A 622 -13.55 -23.39 1.76
CA LEU A 622 -14.80 -24.05 1.35
C LEU A 622 -14.50 -25.35 0.59
N LEU A 623 -13.48 -25.37 -0.26
CA LEU A 623 -13.10 -26.57 -1.01
C LEU A 623 -12.50 -27.67 -0.12
N THR A 624 -11.67 -27.30 0.86
CA THR A 624 -10.80 -28.23 1.59
C THR A 624 -11.25 -28.55 3.02
N GLY A 625 -12.07 -27.69 3.63
CA GLY A 625 -12.41 -27.76 5.05
C GLY A 625 -11.23 -27.46 5.99
N ARG A 626 -10.09 -26.98 5.47
CA ARG A 626 -8.84 -26.80 6.23
C ARG A 626 -8.65 -25.36 6.72
N SER A 627 -7.68 -25.19 7.61
CA SER A 627 -7.20 -23.87 8.03
C SER A 627 -6.73 -23.04 6.82
N ALA A 628 -6.93 -21.72 6.89
CA ALA A 628 -6.43 -20.76 5.89
C ALA A 628 -4.89 -20.74 5.82
N PHE A 629 -4.23 -21.26 6.84
CA PHE A 629 -2.78 -21.30 6.94
C PHE A 629 -2.13 -22.21 5.87
N GLY A 630 -1.20 -21.66 5.09
CA GLY A 630 -0.47 -22.38 4.04
C GLY A 630 -1.30 -22.86 2.84
N ILE A 631 -2.63 -22.72 2.89
CA ILE A 631 -3.57 -23.35 1.96
C ILE A 631 -3.36 -22.92 0.50
N VAL A 632 -3.01 -21.65 0.27
CA VAL A 632 -2.78 -21.10 -1.08
C VAL A 632 -1.63 -21.83 -1.76
N LYS A 633 -0.53 -22.06 -1.03
CA LYS A 633 0.64 -22.78 -1.56
C LYS A 633 0.31 -24.25 -1.77
N GLN A 634 -0.26 -24.91 -0.76
CA GLN A 634 -0.58 -26.34 -0.82
C GLN A 634 -1.49 -26.69 -2.00
N ILE A 635 -2.52 -25.87 -2.26
CA ILE A 635 -3.44 -26.10 -3.39
C ILE A 635 -2.81 -25.72 -4.73
N GLY A 636 -1.90 -24.74 -4.77
CA GLY A 636 -1.08 -24.45 -5.94
C GLY A 636 -0.25 -25.65 -6.35
N ASP A 637 0.57 -26.17 -5.42
CA ASP A 637 1.43 -27.33 -5.63
C ASP A 637 0.60 -28.56 -6.04
N ALA A 638 -0.54 -28.81 -5.36
CA ALA A 638 -1.42 -29.93 -5.67
C ALA A 638 -2.10 -29.84 -7.05
N LEU A 639 -2.32 -28.63 -7.58
CA LEU A 639 -2.85 -28.44 -8.93
C LEU A 639 -1.79 -28.72 -10.00
N ASP A 640 -0.54 -28.33 -9.73
CA ASP A 640 0.60 -28.56 -10.62
C ASP A 640 0.99 -30.04 -10.66
N GLU A 641 0.94 -30.72 -9.52
CA GLU A 641 1.21 -32.16 -9.36
C GLU A 641 0.01 -33.05 -9.75
N GLY A 642 -1.18 -32.47 -9.93
CA GLY A 642 -2.40 -33.21 -10.27
C GLY A 642 -3.01 -33.99 -9.09
N THR A 643 -2.64 -33.66 -7.85
CA THR A 643 -3.06 -34.32 -6.60
C THR A 643 -4.22 -33.62 -5.88
N LEU A 644 -4.87 -32.62 -6.49
CA LEU A 644 -5.98 -31.85 -5.88
C LEU A 644 -7.05 -32.71 -5.17
N SER A 645 -7.37 -33.89 -5.69
CA SER A 645 -8.39 -34.78 -5.12
C SER A 645 -8.13 -35.14 -3.65
N SER A 646 -6.86 -35.22 -3.20
CA SER A 646 -6.52 -35.53 -1.80
C SER A 646 -6.73 -34.35 -0.85
N PHE A 647 -6.98 -33.16 -1.38
CA PHE A 647 -7.22 -31.94 -0.61
C PHE A 647 -8.71 -31.59 -0.47
N LEU A 648 -9.58 -32.21 -1.27
CA LEU A 648 -11.02 -32.00 -1.19
C LEU A 648 -11.54 -32.49 0.16
N ASP A 649 -12.44 -31.71 0.75
CA ASP A 649 -13.04 -32.08 2.04
C ASP A 649 -13.94 -33.32 1.89
N PRO A 650 -13.60 -34.47 2.51
CA PRO A 650 -14.44 -35.65 2.45
C PRO A 650 -15.78 -35.46 3.16
N LEU A 651 -15.88 -34.53 4.13
CA LEU A 651 -17.12 -34.25 4.86
C LEU A 651 -18.12 -33.46 4.02
N ALA A 652 -17.68 -32.83 2.92
CA ALA A 652 -18.56 -32.12 1.98
C ALA A 652 -19.32 -33.07 1.02
N GLY A 653 -19.04 -34.38 1.09
CA GLY A 653 -19.53 -35.38 0.15
C GLY A 653 -18.73 -35.42 -1.16
N ASP A 654 -19.32 -36.04 -2.18
CA ASP A 654 -18.65 -36.28 -3.46
C ASP A 654 -18.59 -35.01 -4.33
N TRP A 655 -17.50 -34.26 -4.19
CA TRP A 655 -17.19 -33.12 -5.04
C TRP A 655 -17.06 -33.52 -6.52
N PRO A 656 -17.82 -32.90 -7.43
CA PRO A 656 -17.57 -33.07 -8.86
C PRO A 656 -16.21 -32.49 -9.22
N PHE A 657 -15.26 -33.36 -9.59
CA PHE A 657 -13.86 -32.97 -9.76
C PHE A 657 -13.64 -31.79 -10.73
N VAL A 658 -14.45 -31.70 -11.79
CA VAL A 658 -14.38 -30.59 -12.74
C VAL A 658 -14.71 -29.25 -12.07
N GLN A 659 -15.76 -29.20 -11.25
CA GLN A 659 -16.17 -28.00 -10.53
C GLN A 659 -15.17 -27.66 -9.42
N ALA A 660 -14.73 -28.67 -8.66
CA ALA A 660 -13.69 -28.52 -7.65
C ALA A 660 -12.40 -27.92 -8.23
N LYS A 661 -11.94 -28.43 -9.38
CA LYS A 661 -10.75 -27.92 -10.08
C LYS A 661 -10.94 -26.50 -10.61
N GLN A 662 -12.12 -26.17 -11.13
CA GLN A 662 -12.43 -24.81 -11.57
C GLN A 662 -12.49 -23.82 -10.39
N LEU A 663 -13.10 -24.21 -9.27
CA LEU A 663 -13.15 -23.41 -8.05
C LEU A 663 -11.75 -23.16 -7.47
N ALA A 664 -10.91 -24.20 -7.39
CA ALA A 664 -9.53 -24.09 -6.95
C ALA A 664 -8.73 -23.10 -7.80
N ARG A 665 -8.86 -23.17 -9.13
CA ARG A 665 -8.19 -22.24 -10.06
C ARG A 665 -8.68 -20.80 -9.90
N LEU A 666 -9.98 -20.59 -9.74
CA LEU A 666 -10.54 -19.27 -9.46
C LEU A 666 -9.97 -18.71 -8.15
N ALA A 667 -9.98 -19.53 -7.10
CA ALA A 667 -9.48 -19.17 -5.79
C ALA A 667 -8.00 -18.79 -5.79
N LEU A 668 -7.15 -19.56 -6.47
CA LEU A 668 -5.72 -19.21 -6.61
C LEU A 668 -5.49 -17.93 -7.41
N ARG A 669 -6.30 -17.66 -8.45
CA ARG A 669 -6.24 -16.38 -9.18
C ARG A 669 -6.63 -15.21 -8.27
N CYS A 670 -7.65 -15.38 -7.44
CA CYS A 670 -8.02 -14.41 -6.40
C CYS A 670 -6.85 -14.17 -5.42
N CYS A 671 -6.14 -15.22 -5.02
CA CYS A 671 -4.97 -15.16 -4.14
C CYS A 671 -3.67 -14.73 -4.85
N SER A 672 -3.73 -14.23 -6.08
CA SER A 672 -2.54 -13.76 -6.79
C SER A 672 -1.84 -12.64 -6.01
N MET A 673 -0.52 -12.76 -5.96
CA MET A 673 0.36 -11.76 -5.34
C MET A 673 0.37 -10.43 -6.13
N ASN A 674 0.21 -10.50 -7.46
CA ASN A 674 0.00 -9.32 -8.28
C ASN A 674 -1.49 -8.95 -8.24
N ARG A 675 -1.80 -7.76 -7.70
CA ARG A 675 -3.19 -7.25 -7.58
C ARG A 675 -3.90 -7.14 -8.93
N ASN A 676 -3.16 -6.82 -9.99
CA ASN A 676 -3.72 -6.62 -11.34
C ASN A 676 -4.06 -7.95 -12.01
N SER A 677 -3.49 -9.06 -11.54
CA SER A 677 -3.78 -10.41 -12.04
C SER A 677 -4.98 -11.06 -11.36
N ARG A 678 -5.46 -10.47 -10.24
CA ARG A 678 -6.65 -10.95 -9.54
C ARG A 678 -7.89 -10.68 -10.40
N PRO A 679 -8.86 -11.60 -10.47
CA PRO A 679 -10.03 -11.46 -11.31
C PRO A 679 -10.90 -10.27 -10.89
N ASP A 680 -11.65 -9.72 -11.83
CA ASP A 680 -12.82 -8.91 -11.50
C ASP A 680 -13.97 -9.81 -11.01
N LEU A 681 -14.56 -9.48 -9.86
CA LEU A 681 -15.59 -10.34 -9.27
C LEU A 681 -16.86 -10.41 -10.15
N ALA A 682 -17.28 -9.29 -10.75
CA ALA A 682 -18.50 -9.22 -11.54
C ALA A 682 -18.34 -9.82 -12.93
N ILE A 683 -17.18 -9.62 -13.57
CA ILE A 683 -16.95 -10.02 -14.96
C ILE A 683 -16.36 -11.43 -15.05
N GLU A 684 -15.48 -11.81 -14.12
CA GLU A 684 -14.71 -13.06 -14.22
C GLU A 684 -15.12 -14.10 -13.18
N ALA A 685 -15.17 -13.74 -11.90
CA ALA A 685 -15.50 -14.71 -10.84
C ALA A 685 -16.96 -15.18 -10.92
N TRP A 686 -17.88 -14.24 -11.11
CA TRP A 686 -19.31 -14.53 -11.25
C TRP A 686 -19.61 -15.51 -12.39
N ARG A 687 -18.94 -15.36 -13.54
CA ARG A 687 -19.09 -16.26 -14.70
C ARG A 687 -18.68 -17.70 -14.44
N VAL A 688 -17.90 -17.95 -13.40
CA VAL A 688 -17.52 -19.30 -12.98
C VAL A 688 -18.50 -19.83 -11.93
N LEU A 689 -18.84 -19.00 -10.93
CA LEU A 689 -19.64 -19.41 -9.76
C LEU A 689 -21.13 -19.58 -10.08
N GLU A 690 -21.72 -18.69 -10.88
CA GLU A 690 -23.15 -18.72 -11.17
C GLU A 690 -23.60 -19.98 -11.94
N PRO A 691 -22.88 -20.44 -12.98
CA PRO A 691 -23.18 -21.71 -13.65
C PRO A 691 -22.99 -22.93 -12.73
N MET A 692 -21.98 -22.90 -11.85
CA MET A 692 -21.78 -23.97 -10.85
C MET A 692 -22.98 -24.06 -9.92
N ARG A 693 -23.46 -22.93 -9.39
CA ARG A 693 -24.65 -22.88 -8.54
C ARG A 693 -25.88 -23.39 -9.28
N ALA A 694 -26.12 -22.95 -10.51
CA ALA A 694 -27.28 -23.37 -11.31
C ALA A 694 -27.31 -24.89 -11.56
N SER A 695 -26.14 -25.51 -11.71
CA SER A 695 -26.04 -26.98 -11.87
C SER A 695 -26.31 -27.78 -10.59
N CYS A 696 -26.40 -27.14 -9.42
CA CYS A 696 -26.66 -27.79 -8.13
C CYS A 696 -28.14 -28.14 -7.90
N GLY A 697 -29.06 -27.76 -8.80
CA GLY A 697 -30.47 -28.16 -8.74
C GLY A 697 -31.41 -27.28 -7.91
N ASP A 698 -30.92 -26.21 -7.28
CA ASP A 698 -31.76 -25.24 -6.58
C ASP A 698 -32.46 -24.30 -7.57
N SER A 699 -33.77 -24.47 -7.77
CA SER A 699 -34.62 -23.67 -8.68
C SER A 699 -34.85 -22.22 -8.26
N SER A 700 -34.12 -21.65 -7.31
CA SER A 700 -34.18 -20.21 -7.03
C SER A 700 -33.31 -19.44 -8.03
N SER A 701 -33.84 -19.24 -9.24
CA SER A 701 -33.24 -18.41 -10.28
C SER A 701 -33.25 -16.93 -9.84
N LEU A 702 -32.16 -16.48 -9.21
CA LEU A 702 -31.82 -15.06 -9.26
C LEU A 702 -31.32 -14.78 -10.68
N GLN A 703 -32.22 -14.37 -11.58
CA GLN A 703 -31.90 -13.90 -12.92
C GLN A 703 -31.04 -12.63 -12.83
N PHE A 704 -29.73 -12.83 -12.72
CA PHE A 704 -28.74 -11.77 -12.82
C PHE A 704 -28.23 -11.72 -14.26
N SER A 705 -29.05 -11.22 -15.19
CA SER A 705 -28.52 -10.80 -16.49
C SER A 705 -29.32 -9.64 -17.07
N SER A 706 -28.62 -8.49 -17.22
CA SER A 706 -28.85 -7.42 -18.20
C SER A 706 -29.83 -6.25 -17.96
N LEU A 707 -30.59 -6.16 -16.85
CA LEU A 707 -31.58 -5.05 -16.66
C LEU A 707 -31.27 -4.00 -15.58
N TRP A 708 -30.22 -4.15 -14.78
CA TRP A 708 -29.90 -3.20 -13.68
C TRP A 708 -29.38 -1.83 -14.12
N ARG A 709 -29.54 -1.46 -15.40
CA ARG A 709 -29.35 -0.07 -15.82
C ARG A 709 -30.63 0.78 -15.81
N GLN A 710 -31.84 0.22 -15.65
CA GLN A 710 -33.08 1.02 -15.62
C GLN A 710 -34.28 0.43 -14.81
N GLN A 711 -34.13 -0.61 -13.99
CA GLN A 711 -35.25 -1.13 -13.17
C GLN A 711 -34.97 -1.06 -11.67
N SER A 712 -35.98 -0.67 -10.90
CA SER A 712 -35.95 -0.58 -9.44
C SER A 712 -35.52 -1.90 -8.80
N PRO A 713 -34.69 -1.88 -7.75
CA PRO A 713 -34.31 -3.09 -7.03
C PRO A 713 -35.53 -3.91 -6.60
N SER A 714 -35.48 -5.23 -6.82
CA SER A 714 -36.64 -6.12 -6.58
C SER A 714 -37.13 -6.12 -5.12
N TYR A 715 -36.28 -5.80 -4.16
CA TYR A 715 -36.66 -5.66 -2.74
C TYR A 715 -37.41 -4.35 -2.42
N PHE A 716 -37.53 -3.43 -3.37
CA PHE A 716 -38.47 -2.30 -3.28
C PHE A 716 -39.89 -2.69 -3.64
N LEU A 717 -40.08 -3.84 -4.28
CA LEU A 717 -41.38 -4.32 -4.71
C LEU A 717 -42.02 -5.16 -3.60
N CYS A 718 -43.29 -4.89 -3.32
CA CYS A 718 -44.10 -5.66 -2.41
C CYS A 718 -44.22 -7.10 -2.94
N PRO A 719 -43.91 -8.13 -2.16
CA PRO A 719 -43.98 -9.49 -2.65
C PRO A 719 -45.39 -9.96 -3.04
N ILE A 720 -46.43 -9.35 -2.45
CA ILE A 720 -47.84 -9.62 -2.80
C ILE A 720 -48.23 -8.86 -4.08
N LEU A 721 -48.03 -7.54 -4.09
CA LEU A 721 -48.52 -6.67 -5.17
C LEU A 721 -47.60 -6.64 -6.39
N GLN A 722 -46.33 -7.00 -6.23
CA GLN A 722 -45.26 -6.82 -7.22
C GLN A 722 -45.09 -5.34 -7.67
N GLU A 723 -45.57 -4.40 -6.84
CA GLU A 723 -45.46 -2.96 -7.02
C GLU A 723 -44.53 -2.34 -5.97
N MET A 724 -43.97 -1.17 -6.28
CA MET A 724 -43.09 -0.46 -5.36
C MET A 724 -43.82 -0.08 -4.07
N MET A 725 -43.24 -0.48 -2.94
CA MET A 725 -43.84 -0.23 -1.62
C MET A 725 -43.84 1.27 -1.28
N ARG A 726 -45.01 1.78 -0.90
CA ARG A 726 -45.19 3.13 -0.35
C ARG A 726 -45.14 3.09 1.17
N ASP A 727 -45.69 2.05 1.77
CA ASP A 727 -45.67 1.81 3.20
C ASP A 727 -45.14 0.41 3.56
N PRO A 728 -43.81 0.19 3.44
CA PRO A 728 -43.23 -1.11 3.73
C PRO A 728 -43.28 -1.45 5.23
N HIS A 729 -43.76 -2.65 5.56
CA HIS A 729 -43.86 -3.20 6.92
C HIS A 729 -43.32 -4.62 7.00
N VAL A 730 -42.57 -4.93 8.06
CA VAL A 730 -42.04 -6.26 8.34
C VAL A 730 -43.09 -7.10 9.07
N ALA A 731 -43.32 -8.31 8.58
CA ALA A 731 -44.20 -9.29 9.21
C ALA A 731 -43.43 -10.31 10.07
N ALA A 732 -44.14 -11.18 10.79
CA ALA A 732 -43.56 -12.18 11.68
C ALA A 732 -42.62 -13.19 10.99
N ASP A 733 -42.74 -13.35 9.67
CA ASP A 733 -41.87 -14.20 8.86
C ASP A 733 -40.54 -13.52 8.46
N GLY A 734 -40.33 -12.27 8.86
CA GLY A 734 -39.14 -11.48 8.56
C GLY A 734 -39.15 -10.84 7.16
N PHE A 735 -40.20 -11.02 6.36
CA PHE A 735 -40.35 -10.37 5.06
C PHE A 735 -41.04 -9.02 5.20
N THR A 736 -40.70 -8.10 4.27
CA THR A 736 -41.32 -6.78 4.20
C THR A 736 -42.37 -6.76 3.09
N TYR A 737 -43.54 -6.23 3.39
CA TYR A 737 -44.70 -6.13 2.50
C TYR A 737 -45.23 -4.70 2.48
N GLU A 738 -46.01 -4.34 1.46
CA GLU A 738 -46.88 -3.17 1.54
C GLU A 738 -47.91 -3.39 2.65
N ALA A 739 -48.03 -2.43 3.57
CA ALA A 739 -48.88 -2.55 4.76
C ALA A 739 -50.30 -2.99 4.39
N GLU A 740 -50.90 -2.25 3.46
CA GLU A 740 -52.27 -2.48 3.00
C GLU A 740 -52.44 -3.86 2.35
N ALA A 741 -51.43 -4.33 1.61
CA ALA A 741 -51.49 -5.62 0.92
C ALA A 741 -51.48 -6.79 1.89
N LEU A 742 -50.62 -6.71 2.92
CA LEU A 742 -50.52 -7.76 3.92
C LEU A 742 -51.72 -7.73 4.88
N ILE A 743 -52.21 -6.56 5.25
CA ILE A 743 -53.46 -6.44 6.02
C ILE A 743 -54.61 -7.08 5.24
N GLY A 744 -54.76 -6.76 3.95
CA GLY A 744 -55.79 -7.38 3.10
C GLY A 744 -55.63 -8.90 2.96
N TRP A 745 -54.39 -9.41 2.90
CA TRP A 745 -54.12 -10.85 2.90
C TRP A 745 -54.61 -11.53 4.19
N LEU A 746 -54.34 -10.94 5.35
CA LEU A 746 -54.76 -11.46 6.64
C LEU A 746 -56.28 -11.36 6.84
N GLU A 747 -56.89 -10.25 6.44
CA GLU A 747 -58.34 -10.02 6.50
C GLU A 747 -59.12 -10.96 5.55
N SER A 748 -58.47 -11.47 4.51
CA SER A 748 -59.05 -12.48 3.60
C SER A 748 -59.14 -13.89 4.23
N GLY A 749 -58.77 -14.03 5.51
CA GLY A 749 -58.83 -15.28 6.26
C GLY A 749 -57.58 -16.15 6.17
N HIS A 750 -56.49 -15.64 5.58
CA HIS A 750 -55.20 -16.32 5.57
C HIS A 750 -54.43 -16.07 6.88
N ASN A 751 -53.95 -17.13 7.52
CA ASN A 751 -53.04 -17.08 8.67
C ASN A 751 -51.60 -17.46 8.29
N THR A 752 -51.30 -17.60 7.01
CA THR A 752 -49.98 -18.03 6.50
C THR A 752 -49.22 -16.88 5.82
N SER A 753 -47.90 -16.97 5.86
CA SER A 753 -46.96 -16.08 5.18
C SER A 753 -47.19 -16.11 3.67
N PRO A 754 -47.42 -14.96 3.02
CA PRO A 754 -47.57 -14.90 1.56
C PRO A 754 -46.32 -15.39 0.81
N MET A 755 -45.14 -15.32 1.43
CA MET A 755 -43.86 -15.69 0.82
C MET A 755 -43.44 -17.14 1.03
N THR A 756 -43.83 -17.73 2.16
CA THR A 756 -43.36 -19.07 2.55
C THR A 756 -44.49 -20.08 2.71
N ASN A 757 -45.73 -19.62 2.71
CA ASN A 757 -46.94 -20.40 2.99
C ASN A 757 -46.92 -21.12 4.35
N LEU A 758 -46.02 -20.72 5.26
CA LEU A 758 -45.95 -21.18 6.64
C LEU A 758 -46.84 -20.32 7.53
N GLU A 759 -47.40 -20.89 8.59
CA GLU A 759 -48.23 -20.14 9.54
C GLU A 759 -47.44 -19.00 10.19
N LEU A 760 -48.02 -17.80 10.19
CA LEU A 760 -47.41 -16.62 10.81
C LEU A 760 -47.51 -16.74 12.34
N GLN A 761 -46.39 -16.55 13.03
CA GLN A 761 -46.35 -16.65 14.49
C GLN A 761 -47.20 -15.57 15.17
N HIS A 762 -47.37 -14.41 14.52
CA HIS A 762 -48.27 -13.33 14.93
C HIS A 762 -48.63 -12.43 13.73
N PHE A 763 -49.62 -11.56 13.92
CA PHE A 763 -50.11 -10.64 12.89
C PHE A 763 -49.61 -9.19 13.04
N ASN A 764 -48.77 -8.92 14.05
CA ASN A 764 -48.20 -7.59 14.25
C ASN A 764 -47.27 -7.19 13.09
N LEU A 765 -47.43 -5.95 12.62
CA LEU A 765 -46.64 -5.35 11.55
C LEU A 765 -45.72 -4.27 12.11
N VAL A 766 -44.44 -4.33 11.75
CA VAL A 766 -43.44 -3.34 12.17
C VAL A 766 -43.09 -2.43 10.99
N PRO A 767 -43.32 -1.11 11.07
CA PRO A 767 -42.97 -0.20 9.98
C PRO A 767 -41.48 -0.31 9.60
N ASN A 768 -41.19 -0.48 8.31
CA ASN A 768 -39.84 -0.50 7.78
C ASN A 768 -39.46 0.89 7.24
N HIS A 769 -39.27 1.85 8.15
CA HIS A 769 -38.94 3.23 7.80
C HIS A 769 -37.67 3.33 6.95
N SER A 770 -36.67 2.48 7.19
CA SER A 770 -35.45 2.46 6.38
C SER A 770 -35.72 2.08 4.92
N LEU A 771 -36.56 1.07 4.65
CA LEU A 771 -36.92 0.69 3.29
C LEU A 771 -37.77 1.78 2.61
N ARG A 772 -38.69 2.39 3.37
CA ARG A 772 -39.51 3.50 2.87
C ARG A 772 -38.63 4.64 2.37
N SER A 773 -37.61 5.02 3.14
CA SER A 773 -36.70 6.11 2.78
C SER A 773 -35.76 5.74 1.64
N ALA A 774 -35.26 4.50 1.58
CA ALA A 774 -34.46 4.03 0.45
C ALA A 774 -35.25 4.04 -0.87
N ILE A 775 -36.54 3.70 -0.83
CA ILE A 775 -37.44 3.81 -1.99
C ILE A 775 -37.60 5.28 -2.41
N GLN A 776 -37.77 6.19 -1.44
CA GLN A 776 -37.92 7.63 -1.71
C GLN A 776 -36.65 8.26 -2.30
N GLU A 777 -35.47 7.94 -1.76
CA GLU A 777 -34.18 8.40 -2.29
C GLU A 777 -33.94 7.88 -3.71
N TRP A 778 -34.23 6.60 -3.96
CA TRP A 778 -34.13 6.02 -5.30
C TRP A 778 -35.10 6.66 -6.29
N GLN A 779 -36.33 6.98 -5.86
CA GLN A 779 -37.31 7.73 -6.66
C GLN A 779 -36.84 9.16 -6.97
N GLN A 780 -36.12 9.81 -6.06
CA GLN A 780 -35.55 11.15 -6.29
C GLN A 780 -34.38 11.08 -7.28
N PHE A 781 -33.50 10.08 -7.14
CA PHE A 781 -32.34 9.86 -8.01
C PHE A 781 -32.74 9.47 -9.44
N SER A 782 -33.76 8.64 -9.60
CA SER A 782 -34.30 8.22 -10.91
C SER A 782 -35.09 9.30 -11.63
N ARG A 783 -35.55 10.35 -10.94
CA ARG A 783 -36.21 11.53 -11.54
C ARG A 783 -35.23 12.63 -11.97
N SER A 784 -33.98 12.56 -11.53
CA SER A 784 -32.94 13.56 -11.80
C SER A 784 -31.86 13.08 -12.78
N SER A 785 -31.96 11.83 -13.24
CA SER A 785 -31.21 11.23 -14.36
C SER A 785 -32.12 11.10 -15.58
#